data_AF-A0A2T3G6C4-F1
#
_entry.id   AF-A0A2T3G6C4-F1
#
_cell.length_a   1.000
_cell.length_b   1.000
_cell.length_c   1.000
_cell.angle_alpha   90.00
_cell.angle_beta   90.00
_cell.angle_gamma   90.00
#
_symmetry.space_group_name_H-M   'P 1'
#
loop_
_entity.id
_entity.type
_entity.pdbx_description
1 polymer ?
#
loop_
_entity_poly.entity_id
_entity_poly.type
_entity_poly.pdbx_seq_one_letter_code
_entity_poly.pdbx_strand_id
1 'polypeptide(L)'
;MKDEKDYYLTTAITYTSGKPHIGNTYEIILADAIARFKRQEGYNVRFQTGTDEHGQKIEIKAKEAGIEPKQYVDQVAGVVKNIWDMMDTSYDRFMRTTDEYHEKQVQKIFKKLYDKGDIYLGHYEGKYCTACESFFTESQLVDGKCPDCGGDVHDAKEEAYFFKLSKYQDRLIKHIEDHPEFIQPVSRKNEMMNNFLKPGLQDLCVSRTSFKWSIPVDFDPKHVVYVWIDALTNYITGLGYDADGNHGELYKKYWPADLHLIGKDIVRFHTIYWPIMLMALDIPLPKQVFGHPWLLQGESKMSKSKGNVIYADDLVDIFGVDAVRYFVLHEIPYDNDGSITWDLLVERINSDLANVLGNLVNRTIAMSNKYFGGIVENKNVCEDVDQELKDLALAMPAKSIAKMDEFKASNALDEIFNLLRRTNKYIDETMPWALAKDETKKDRLATVLYNLIEAIRFSAVMLYPYMPSTATKILDQINTDQRDFESLKEFGNYASGTKVVEKPEMLFARLDPKEVAKKVEVIEAKQKASIKAVKEKKEKEAKETKEEITIDDFSKIQLKVGKVIKCEKHPNADKLLVSQIDVGEETPRQIVSGIADVYSPEKFTGKKVIVVTNLKPAKLRGVESQGMVLAGGDKKVLGVVDAGELPVGTTIR
;
A
#
# COMPACT_ATOMS: atom_id res chain seq x y z
N MET A 1 28.99 -12.97 -14.82
CA MET A 1 28.09 -13.80 -13.98
C MET A 1 28.06 -13.13 -12.62
N LYS A 2 26.89 -12.95 -12.02
CA LYS A 2 26.72 -12.28 -10.72
C LYS A 2 27.38 -13.12 -9.61
N ASP A 3 28.10 -12.46 -8.70
CA ASP A 3 28.69 -13.11 -7.52
C ASP A 3 27.58 -13.60 -6.58
N GLU A 4 27.74 -14.78 -5.98
CA GLU A 4 26.76 -15.33 -5.03
C GLU A 4 26.63 -14.48 -3.76
N LYS A 5 27.67 -13.72 -3.40
CA LYS A 5 27.66 -12.78 -2.28
C LYS A 5 27.06 -11.42 -2.63
N ASP A 6 26.78 -11.12 -3.89
CA ASP A 6 26.06 -9.90 -4.26
C ASP A 6 24.54 -10.11 -4.10
N TYR A 7 23.92 -9.34 -3.21
CA TYR A 7 22.50 -9.47 -2.89
C TYR A 7 21.73 -8.21 -3.25
N TYR A 8 20.77 -8.30 -4.15
CA TYR A 8 19.92 -7.19 -4.57
C TYR A 8 18.48 -7.38 -4.10
N LEU A 9 18.07 -6.48 -3.21
CA LEU A 9 16.74 -6.43 -2.60
C LEU A 9 16.00 -5.17 -3.05
N THR A 10 14.72 -5.31 -3.37
CA THR A 10 13.86 -4.14 -3.63
C THR A 10 12.56 -4.22 -2.84
N THR A 11 12.01 -3.05 -2.49
CA THR A 11 10.59 -2.91 -2.12
C THR A 11 9.76 -2.57 -3.35
N ALA A 12 8.43 -2.57 -3.23
CA ALA A 12 7.61 -1.80 -4.15
C ALA A 12 7.93 -0.30 -3.99
N ILE A 13 7.82 0.45 -5.09
CA ILE A 13 7.90 1.91 -5.04
C ILE A 13 6.55 2.50 -4.61
N THR A 14 6.58 3.46 -3.69
CA THR A 14 5.37 4.00 -3.06
C THR A 14 4.63 4.95 -4.01
N TYR A 15 3.36 4.69 -4.26
CA TYR A 15 2.53 5.57 -5.08
C TYR A 15 2.28 6.92 -4.41
N THR A 16 2.70 8.01 -5.05
CA THR A 16 2.73 9.37 -4.47
C THR A 16 1.37 10.08 -4.41
N SER A 17 0.28 9.33 -4.26
CA SER A 17 -1.05 9.91 -4.02
C SER A 17 -1.26 10.44 -2.59
N GLY A 18 -0.25 10.40 -1.73
CA GLY A 18 -0.25 11.05 -0.43
C GLY A 18 0.56 10.28 0.60
N LYS A 19 0.51 10.75 1.85
CA LYS A 19 1.29 10.15 2.95
C LYS A 19 1.03 8.64 3.11
N PRO A 20 2.08 7.81 3.17
CA PRO A 20 2.00 6.36 3.39
C PRO A 20 1.60 6.05 4.84
N HIS A 21 0.80 5.01 5.03
CA HIS A 21 0.39 4.53 6.36
C HIS A 21 1.31 3.40 6.84
N ILE A 22 1.16 2.95 8.09
CA ILE A 22 2.02 1.91 8.69
C ILE A 22 2.08 0.62 7.88
N GLY A 23 1.01 0.25 7.17
CA GLY A 23 1.03 -0.91 6.26
C GLY A 23 1.98 -0.77 5.06
N ASN A 24 2.23 0.45 4.57
CA ASN A 24 3.27 0.70 3.54
C ASN A 24 4.65 0.69 4.20
N THR A 25 4.75 1.31 5.38
CA THR A 25 6.00 1.40 6.14
C THR A 25 6.51 0.03 6.60
N TYR A 26 5.61 -0.93 6.83
CA TYR A 26 5.99 -2.32 7.14
C TYR A 26 6.91 -2.93 6.07
N GLU A 27 6.60 -2.73 4.79
CA GLU A 27 7.38 -3.31 3.68
C GLU A 27 8.84 -2.85 3.74
N ILE A 28 9.08 -1.54 3.94
CA ILE A 28 10.45 -1.00 4.06
C ILE A 28 11.15 -1.46 5.34
N ILE A 29 10.43 -1.61 6.46
CA ILE A 29 11.01 -2.11 7.71
C ILE A 29 11.43 -3.58 7.56
N LEU A 30 10.59 -4.42 6.94
CA LEU A 30 10.93 -5.82 6.67
C LEU A 30 12.09 -5.94 5.69
N ALA A 31 12.10 -5.17 4.61
CA ALA A 31 13.22 -5.17 3.69
C ALA A 31 14.52 -4.69 4.36
N ASP A 32 14.46 -3.67 5.22
CA ASP A 32 15.62 -3.21 5.98
C ASP A 32 16.14 -4.28 6.95
N ALA A 33 15.25 -5.00 7.64
CA ALA A 33 15.63 -6.11 8.48
C ALA A 33 16.34 -7.21 7.68
N ILE A 34 15.80 -7.60 6.52
CA ILE A 34 16.45 -8.56 5.60
C ILE A 34 17.82 -8.03 5.14
N ALA A 35 17.91 -6.77 4.74
CA ALA A 35 19.15 -6.16 4.26
C ALA A 35 20.24 -6.15 5.34
N ARG A 36 19.91 -5.72 6.56
CA ARG A 36 20.84 -5.72 7.70
C ARG A 36 21.27 -7.14 8.07
N PHE A 37 20.34 -8.09 8.02
CA PHE A 37 20.64 -9.51 8.27
C PHE A 37 21.65 -10.06 7.25
N LYS A 38 21.38 -9.87 5.95
CA LYS A 38 22.29 -10.31 4.88
C LYS A 38 23.65 -9.62 4.95
N ARG A 39 23.72 -8.34 5.35
CA ARG A 39 25.00 -7.64 5.59
C ARG A 39 25.79 -8.29 6.74
N GLN A 40 25.13 -8.68 7.83
CA GLN A 40 25.76 -9.40 8.95
C GLN A 40 26.28 -10.79 8.55
N GLU A 41 25.64 -11.44 7.57
CA GLU A 41 26.11 -12.69 6.96
C GLU A 41 27.23 -12.48 5.89
N GLY A 42 27.71 -11.25 5.74
CA GLY A 42 28.80 -10.88 4.83
C GLY A 42 28.40 -10.76 3.36
N TYR A 43 27.12 -10.57 3.04
CA TYR A 43 26.70 -10.25 1.67
C TYR A 43 26.96 -8.79 1.32
N ASN A 44 27.33 -8.55 0.06
CA ASN A 44 27.34 -7.21 -0.54
C ASN A 44 25.89 -6.84 -0.88
N VAL A 45 25.18 -6.21 0.05
CA VAL A 45 23.77 -5.87 -0.16
C VAL A 45 23.62 -4.56 -0.92
N ARG A 46 22.74 -4.57 -1.93
CA ARG A 46 22.15 -3.40 -2.57
C ARG A 46 20.65 -3.40 -2.26
N PHE A 47 20.18 -2.38 -1.58
CA PHE A 47 18.79 -2.22 -1.19
C PHE A 47 18.16 -1.00 -1.86
N GLN A 48 17.14 -1.22 -2.71
CA GLN A 48 16.43 -0.16 -3.42
C GLN A 48 14.96 -0.04 -2.97
N THR A 49 14.52 1.21 -2.80
CA THR A 49 13.12 1.60 -2.61
C THR A 49 12.84 2.85 -3.45
N GLY A 50 11.68 3.47 -3.33
CA GLY A 50 11.39 4.69 -4.09
C GLY A 50 9.93 5.08 -4.19
N THR A 51 9.63 5.88 -5.20
CA THR A 51 8.30 6.44 -5.47
C THR A 51 7.84 6.24 -6.92
N ASP A 52 6.57 5.83 -7.04
CA ASP A 52 5.81 5.86 -8.29
C ASP A 52 5.06 7.20 -8.39
N GLU A 53 5.38 7.96 -9.43
CA GLU A 53 5.11 9.39 -9.55
C GLU A 53 4.26 9.73 -10.77
N HIS A 54 3.83 8.75 -11.56
CA HIS A 54 3.02 8.98 -12.76
C HIS A 54 1.60 8.45 -12.63
N GLY A 55 0.69 8.97 -13.47
CA GLY A 55 -0.69 8.49 -13.60
C GLY A 55 -1.75 9.53 -13.27
N GLN A 56 -2.95 9.27 -13.79
CA GLN A 56 -4.12 10.17 -13.70
C GLN A 56 -4.47 10.60 -12.26
N LYS A 57 -4.36 9.68 -11.29
CA LYS A 57 -4.70 9.98 -9.89
C LYS A 57 -3.77 11.03 -9.27
N ILE A 58 -2.53 11.14 -9.75
CA ILE A 58 -1.59 12.17 -9.29
C ILE A 58 -1.94 13.51 -9.96
N GLU A 59 -2.22 13.51 -11.26
CA GLU A 59 -2.66 14.70 -12.01
C GLU A 59 -3.91 15.34 -11.36
N ILE A 60 -4.91 14.52 -11.01
CA ILE A 60 -6.12 14.96 -10.31
C ILE A 60 -5.78 15.60 -8.97
N LYS A 61 -4.89 14.99 -8.18
CA LYS A 61 -4.52 15.51 -6.85
C LYS A 61 -3.71 16.79 -6.90
N ALA A 62 -2.81 16.90 -7.86
CA ALA A 62 -2.07 18.12 -8.11
C ALA A 62 -3.02 19.26 -8.48
N LYS A 63 -3.99 18.99 -9.35
CA LYS A 63 -5.07 19.92 -9.71
C LYS A 63 -5.95 20.31 -8.51
N GLU A 64 -6.38 19.35 -7.69
CA GLU A 64 -7.14 19.59 -6.44
C GLU A 64 -6.34 20.45 -5.44
N ALA A 65 -5.00 20.37 -5.48
CA ALA A 65 -4.09 21.16 -4.67
C ALA A 65 -3.69 22.50 -5.30
N GLY A 66 -4.07 22.77 -6.56
CA GLY A 66 -3.74 24.00 -7.28
C GLY A 66 -2.25 24.14 -7.62
N ILE A 67 -1.52 23.04 -7.78
CA ILE A 67 -0.09 23.02 -8.11
C ILE A 67 0.22 22.07 -9.27
N GLU A 68 1.38 22.24 -9.90
CA GLU A 68 1.83 21.35 -10.98
C GLU A 68 2.10 19.92 -10.47
N PRO A 69 1.82 18.87 -11.26
CA PRO A 69 2.06 17.49 -10.85
C PRO A 69 3.49 17.20 -10.39
N LYS A 70 4.50 17.76 -11.07
CA LYS A 70 5.90 17.60 -10.67
C LYS A 70 6.16 18.14 -9.26
N GLN A 71 5.63 19.32 -8.95
CA GLN A 71 5.75 19.93 -7.63
C GLN A 71 5.02 19.10 -6.57
N TYR A 72 3.85 18.55 -6.90
CA TYR A 72 3.09 17.67 -6.01
C TYR A 72 3.88 16.40 -5.66
N VAL A 73 4.42 15.69 -6.66
CA VAL A 73 5.18 14.47 -6.40
C VAL A 73 6.51 14.74 -5.71
N ASP A 74 7.18 15.87 -5.99
CA ASP A 74 8.38 16.29 -5.24
C ASP A 74 8.09 16.44 -3.74
N GLN A 75 6.96 17.04 -3.38
CA GLN A 75 6.54 17.17 -1.99
C GLN A 75 6.22 15.82 -1.35
N VAL A 76 5.42 14.98 -2.02
CA VAL A 76 5.01 13.69 -1.48
C VAL A 76 6.19 12.72 -1.39
N ALA A 77 7.09 12.71 -2.38
CA ALA A 77 8.31 11.90 -2.33
C ALA A 77 9.22 12.32 -1.17
N GLY A 78 9.33 13.62 -0.88
CA GLY A 78 10.00 14.12 0.32
C GLY A 78 9.38 13.57 1.61
N VAL A 79 8.04 13.53 1.71
CA VAL A 79 7.34 12.93 2.86
C VAL A 79 7.62 11.44 2.99
N VAL A 80 7.57 10.68 1.88
CA VAL A 80 7.89 9.25 1.88
C VAL A 80 9.32 9.03 2.36
N LYS A 81 10.29 9.73 1.76
CA LYS A 81 11.71 9.62 2.14
C LYS A 81 11.93 9.95 3.62
N ASN A 82 11.33 11.01 4.13
CA ASN A 82 11.44 11.38 5.55
C ASN A 82 10.90 10.30 6.48
N ILE A 83 9.80 9.63 6.12
CA ILE A 83 9.27 8.51 6.92
C ILE A 83 10.23 7.32 6.89
N TRP A 84 10.87 7.04 5.75
CA TRP A 84 11.78 5.91 5.60
C TRP A 84 13.05 6.17 6.42
N ASP A 85 13.57 7.40 6.36
CA ASP A 85 14.72 7.85 7.15
C ASP A 85 14.40 7.83 8.66
N MET A 86 13.21 8.29 9.06
CA MET A 86 12.74 8.23 10.45
C MET A 86 12.68 6.80 10.99
N MET A 87 12.31 5.82 10.15
CA MET A 87 12.28 4.41 10.54
C MET A 87 13.66 3.74 10.57
N ASP A 88 14.75 4.50 10.46
CA ASP A 88 16.14 4.02 10.44
C ASP A 88 16.36 2.93 9.38
N THR A 89 15.89 3.19 8.15
CA THR A 89 16.05 2.27 7.03
C THR A 89 17.35 2.54 6.28
N SER A 90 18.08 1.48 5.98
CA SER A 90 19.42 1.49 5.40
C SER A 90 19.41 1.20 3.90
N TYR A 91 18.47 1.81 3.18
CA TYR A 91 18.38 1.69 1.72
C TYR A 91 19.55 2.44 1.06
N ASP A 92 20.06 1.86 -0.02
CA ASP A 92 21.19 2.41 -0.78
C ASP A 92 20.70 3.31 -1.94
N ARG A 93 19.43 3.19 -2.35
CA ARG A 93 18.81 4.03 -3.38
C ARG A 93 17.34 4.26 -3.11
N PHE A 94 16.98 5.54 -3.12
CA PHE A 94 15.61 6.01 -3.25
C PHE A 94 15.38 6.39 -4.72
N MET A 95 14.67 5.56 -5.46
CA MET A 95 14.39 5.72 -6.87
C MET A 95 13.15 6.61 -7.07
N ARG A 96 13.17 7.46 -8.09
CA ARG A 96 11.98 8.23 -8.49
C ARG A 96 11.71 7.97 -9.96
N THR A 97 10.46 7.72 -10.31
CA THR A 97 10.06 7.49 -11.71
C THR A 97 10.15 8.76 -12.57
N THR A 98 10.21 9.95 -11.95
CA THR A 98 10.53 11.21 -12.65
C THR A 98 12.04 11.47 -12.82
N ASP A 99 12.92 10.54 -12.44
CA ASP A 99 14.36 10.65 -12.74
C ASP A 99 14.57 10.61 -14.27
N GLU A 100 15.25 11.62 -14.83
CA GLU A 100 15.43 11.76 -16.28
C GLU A 100 16.02 10.51 -16.95
N TYR A 101 16.94 9.81 -16.28
CA TYR A 101 17.49 8.55 -16.77
C TYR A 101 16.42 7.46 -16.86
N HIS A 102 15.54 7.37 -15.88
CA HIS A 102 14.44 6.40 -15.86
C HIS A 102 13.49 6.63 -17.04
N GLU A 103 13.02 7.87 -17.21
CA GLU A 103 12.08 8.23 -18.27
C GLU A 103 12.63 7.89 -19.65
N LYS A 104 13.89 8.24 -19.92
CA LYS A 104 14.57 7.93 -21.18
C LYS A 104 14.67 6.42 -21.42
N GLN A 105 14.99 5.63 -20.40
CA GLN A 105 15.11 4.19 -20.56
C GLN A 105 13.75 3.52 -20.76
N VAL A 106 12.69 4.01 -20.10
CA VAL A 106 11.31 3.54 -20.33
C VAL A 106 10.88 3.82 -21.77
N GLN A 107 11.16 5.01 -22.31
CA GLN A 107 10.89 5.34 -23.72
C GLN A 107 11.59 4.37 -24.67
N LYS A 108 12.90 4.14 -24.46
CA LYS A 108 13.67 3.19 -25.27
C LYS A 108 13.14 1.76 -25.16
N ILE A 109 12.77 1.31 -23.95
CA ILE A 109 12.17 -0.02 -23.73
C ILE A 109 10.86 -0.15 -24.50
N PHE A 110 9.99 0.85 -24.41
CA PHE A 110 8.72 0.87 -25.11
C PHE A 110 8.92 0.77 -26.63
N LYS A 111 9.81 1.60 -27.18
CA LYS A 111 10.18 1.57 -28.60
C LYS A 111 10.78 0.22 -29.01
N LYS A 112 11.70 -0.34 -28.21
CA LYS A 112 12.33 -1.64 -28.50
C LYS A 112 11.31 -2.78 -28.56
N LEU A 113 10.35 -2.81 -27.63
CA LEU A 113 9.28 -3.80 -27.62
C LEU A 113 8.29 -3.60 -28.79
N TYR A 114 8.04 -2.34 -29.19
CA TYR A 114 7.28 -2.03 -30.39
C TYR A 114 7.99 -2.50 -31.67
N ASP A 115 9.26 -2.18 -31.84
CA ASP A 115 10.07 -2.59 -32.99
C ASP A 115 10.19 -4.13 -33.10
N LYS A 116 10.21 -4.85 -31.97
CA LYS A 116 10.20 -6.32 -31.89
C LYS A 116 8.81 -6.93 -32.20
N GLY A 117 7.77 -6.10 -32.29
CA GLY A 117 6.38 -6.51 -32.52
C GLY A 117 5.70 -7.11 -31.29
N ASP A 118 6.27 -6.94 -30.09
CA ASP A 118 5.68 -7.33 -28.82
C ASP A 118 4.72 -6.28 -28.27
N ILE A 119 4.94 -5.00 -28.62
CA ILE A 119 3.95 -3.94 -28.48
C ILE A 119 3.36 -3.65 -29.86
N TYR A 120 2.04 -3.52 -29.95
CA TYR A 120 1.35 -3.20 -31.18
C TYR A 120 0.20 -2.22 -30.93
N LEU A 121 -0.13 -1.45 -31.94
CA LEU A 121 -1.28 -0.56 -31.90
C LEU A 121 -2.57 -1.37 -32.03
N GLY A 122 -3.48 -1.20 -31.08
CA GLY A 122 -4.80 -1.80 -31.06
C GLY A 122 -5.85 -0.77 -30.66
N HIS A 123 -7.02 -1.27 -30.30
CA HIS A 123 -8.12 -0.43 -29.82
C HIS A 123 -8.70 -1.06 -28.55
N TYR A 124 -8.90 -0.24 -27.52
CA TYR A 124 -9.72 -0.60 -26.38
C TYR A 124 -11.17 -0.58 -26.84
N GLU A 125 -11.74 -1.76 -27.06
CA GLU A 125 -13.15 -1.90 -27.42
C GLU A 125 -13.92 -2.28 -26.17
N GLY A 126 -14.85 -1.43 -25.77
CA GLY A 126 -15.62 -1.65 -24.56
C GLY A 126 -16.88 -0.82 -24.52
N LYS A 127 -17.68 -1.13 -23.51
CA LYS A 127 -18.97 -0.49 -23.28
C LYS A 127 -18.71 0.79 -22.50
N TYR A 128 -18.65 1.91 -23.20
CA TYR A 128 -18.33 3.22 -22.67
C TYR A 128 -19.59 3.93 -22.18
N CYS A 129 -19.54 4.40 -20.94
CA CYS A 129 -20.57 5.25 -20.37
C CYS A 129 -20.16 6.72 -20.55
N THR A 130 -20.84 7.47 -21.42
CA THR A 130 -20.57 8.91 -21.60
C THR A 130 -20.75 9.70 -20.31
N ALA A 131 -21.70 9.30 -19.46
CA ALA A 131 -22.01 10.02 -18.22
C ALA A 131 -20.97 9.81 -17.11
N CYS A 132 -20.28 8.65 -17.11
CA CYS A 132 -19.21 8.35 -16.17
C CYS A 132 -17.81 8.49 -16.80
N GLU A 133 -17.74 8.83 -18.09
CA GLU A 133 -16.52 8.85 -18.90
C GLU A 133 -15.63 7.62 -18.69
N SER A 134 -16.25 6.43 -18.66
CA SER A 134 -15.59 5.20 -18.24
C SER A 134 -15.94 4.02 -19.14
N PHE A 135 -14.94 3.18 -19.42
CA PHE A 135 -15.10 1.92 -20.15
C PHE A 135 -15.40 0.76 -19.20
N PHE A 136 -16.30 -0.12 -19.62
CA PHE A 136 -16.62 -1.37 -18.93
C PHE A 136 -16.51 -2.54 -19.90
N THR A 137 -16.06 -3.69 -19.41
CA THR A 137 -16.24 -4.96 -20.14
C THR A 137 -17.70 -5.39 -20.07
N GLU A 138 -18.17 -6.22 -21.01
CA GLU A 138 -19.56 -6.72 -20.98
C GLU A 138 -19.90 -7.43 -19.65
N SER A 139 -18.92 -8.13 -19.06
CA SER A 139 -19.05 -8.80 -17.77
C SER A 139 -19.16 -7.85 -16.56
N GLN A 140 -18.75 -6.58 -16.69
CA GLN A 140 -18.84 -5.58 -15.64
C GLN A 140 -20.17 -4.81 -15.66
N LEU A 141 -20.95 -4.96 -16.73
CA LEU A 141 -22.25 -4.31 -16.83
C LEU A 141 -23.28 -4.96 -15.92
N VAL A 142 -24.14 -4.15 -15.32
CA VAL A 142 -25.33 -4.62 -14.61
C VAL A 142 -26.52 -4.42 -15.55
N ASP A 143 -27.16 -5.52 -15.96
CA ASP A 143 -28.24 -5.54 -16.96
C ASP A 143 -27.90 -4.80 -18.27
N GLY A 144 -26.65 -4.92 -18.73
CA GLY A 144 -26.18 -4.27 -19.95
C GLY A 144 -25.97 -2.76 -19.83
N LYS A 145 -25.91 -2.23 -18.60
CA LYS A 145 -25.75 -0.80 -18.31
C LYS A 145 -24.56 -0.51 -17.40
N CYS A 146 -24.16 0.75 -17.36
CA CYS A 146 -23.06 1.24 -16.53
C CYS A 146 -23.33 0.85 -15.06
N PRO A 147 -22.43 0.09 -14.41
CA PRO A 147 -22.61 -0.34 -13.03
C PRO A 147 -22.63 0.84 -12.05
N ASP A 148 -21.97 1.94 -12.40
CA ASP A 148 -21.80 3.09 -11.49
C ASP A 148 -23.00 4.05 -11.52
N CYS A 149 -23.55 4.35 -12.70
CA CYS A 149 -24.65 5.31 -12.83
C CYS A 149 -25.98 4.71 -13.33
N GLY A 150 -25.99 3.43 -13.71
CA GLY A 150 -27.14 2.77 -14.34
C GLY A 150 -27.49 3.31 -15.73
N GLY A 151 -26.63 4.16 -16.29
CA GLY A 151 -26.78 4.79 -17.61
C GLY A 151 -26.47 3.82 -18.76
N ASP A 152 -26.98 4.15 -19.94
CA ASP A 152 -26.68 3.38 -21.15
C ASP A 152 -25.18 3.48 -21.46
N VAL A 153 -24.63 2.35 -21.91
CA VAL A 153 -23.26 2.24 -22.41
C VAL A 153 -23.32 2.01 -23.92
N HIS A 154 -22.35 2.53 -24.64
CA HIS A 154 -22.21 2.31 -26.08
C HIS A 154 -20.85 1.75 -26.40
N ASP A 155 -20.73 1.06 -27.52
CA ASP A 155 -19.44 0.61 -28.00
C ASP A 155 -18.60 1.83 -28.37
N ALA A 156 -17.51 2.05 -27.63
CA ALA A 156 -16.50 3.01 -28.00
C ALA A 156 -15.17 2.29 -28.23
N LYS A 157 -14.35 2.91 -29.06
CA LYS A 157 -12.99 2.45 -29.38
C LYS A 157 -12.04 3.57 -29.07
N GLU A 158 -11.13 3.34 -28.12
CA GLU A 158 -10.00 4.24 -27.87
C GLU A 158 -8.74 3.56 -28.39
N GLU A 159 -7.99 4.25 -29.25
CA GLU A 159 -6.70 3.77 -29.72
C GLU A 159 -5.74 3.60 -28.53
N ALA A 160 -5.06 2.46 -28.46
CA ALA A 160 -4.09 2.19 -27.42
C ALA A 160 -3.07 1.15 -27.88
N TYR A 161 -1.85 1.25 -27.38
CA TYR A 161 -0.83 0.22 -27.55
C TYR A 161 -1.07 -0.94 -26.57
N PHE A 162 -0.92 -2.16 -27.07
CA PHE A 162 -1.08 -3.40 -26.32
C PHE A 162 0.23 -4.20 -26.33
N PHE A 163 0.54 -4.85 -25.20
CA PHE A 163 1.69 -5.72 -25.02
C PHE A 163 1.25 -7.19 -25.02
N LYS A 164 1.90 -8.01 -25.84
CA LYS A 164 1.58 -9.42 -26.09
C LYS A 164 1.95 -10.34 -24.92
N LEU A 165 1.19 -10.27 -23.82
CA LEU A 165 1.38 -11.14 -22.66
C LEU A 165 1.17 -12.62 -23.01
N SER A 166 0.15 -12.90 -23.81
CA SER A 166 -0.25 -14.25 -24.21
C SER A 166 0.91 -15.04 -24.84
N LYS A 167 1.75 -14.37 -25.64
CA LYS A 167 2.94 -14.94 -26.31
C LYS A 167 3.94 -15.60 -25.36
N TYR A 168 4.05 -15.11 -24.12
CA TYR A 168 5.07 -15.53 -23.16
C TYR A 168 4.53 -16.43 -22.04
N GLN A 169 3.22 -16.70 -22.03
CA GLN A 169 2.54 -17.42 -20.96
C GLN A 169 3.15 -18.80 -20.67
N ASP A 170 3.33 -19.64 -21.69
CA ASP A 170 3.81 -21.01 -21.50
C ASP A 170 5.25 -21.04 -20.95
N ARG A 171 6.08 -20.08 -21.40
CA ARG A 171 7.44 -19.90 -20.89
C ARG A 171 7.45 -19.50 -19.42
N LEU A 172 6.53 -18.62 -19.00
CA LEU A 172 6.37 -18.21 -17.60
C LEU A 172 5.83 -19.35 -16.73
N ILE A 173 4.83 -20.09 -17.19
CA ILE A 173 4.30 -21.27 -16.49
C ILE A 173 5.43 -22.26 -16.23
N LYS A 174 6.20 -22.60 -17.27
CA LYS A 174 7.35 -23.49 -17.15
C LYS A 174 8.38 -22.96 -16.13
N HIS A 175 8.70 -21.67 -16.15
CA HIS A 175 9.62 -21.09 -15.18
C HIS A 175 9.11 -21.22 -13.74
N ILE A 176 7.83 -20.97 -13.48
CA ILE A 176 7.21 -21.10 -12.14
C ILE A 176 7.20 -22.56 -11.66
N GLU A 177 7.08 -23.52 -12.58
CA GLU A 177 7.14 -24.96 -12.29
C GLU A 177 8.56 -25.43 -11.99
N ASP A 178 9.54 -25.00 -12.78
CA ASP A 178 10.96 -25.32 -12.59
C ASP A 178 11.57 -24.64 -11.36
N HIS A 179 11.04 -23.48 -10.96
CA HIS A 179 11.50 -22.66 -9.84
C HIS A 179 10.39 -22.47 -8.79
N PRO A 180 10.07 -23.48 -7.97
CA PRO A 180 9.01 -23.38 -6.97
C PRO A 180 9.25 -22.29 -5.91
N GLU A 181 10.49 -21.87 -5.71
CA GLU A 181 10.92 -20.78 -4.83
C GLU A 181 10.57 -19.39 -5.36
N PHE A 182 10.33 -19.24 -6.68
CA PHE A 182 10.18 -17.93 -7.34
C PHE A 182 9.06 -17.07 -6.75
N ILE A 183 7.93 -17.67 -6.34
CA ILE A 183 6.79 -16.95 -5.75
C ILE A 183 6.54 -17.48 -4.35
N GLN A 184 6.75 -16.63 -3.34
CA GLN A 184 6.47 -16.94 -1.95
C GLN A 184 5.43 -15.96 -1.36
N PRO A 185 4.59 -16.39 -0.41
CA PRO A 185 4.33 -17.79 -0.02
C PRO A 185 3.70 -18.62 -1.16
N VAL A 186 3.72 -19.95 -1.02
CA VAL A 186 3.11 -20.89 -1.98
C VAL A 186 1.63 -20.60 -2.26
N SER A 187 0.89 -20.05 -1.30
CA SER A 187 -0.51 -19.62 -1.50
C SER A 187 -0.63 -18.58 -2.62
N ARG A 188 0.32 -17.64 -2.72
CA ARG A 188 0.38 -16.62 -3.79
C ARG A 188 0.71 -17.25 -5.14
N LYS A 189 1.64 -18.21 -5.17
CA LYS A 189 1.93 -18.99 -6.38
C LYS A 189 0.65 -19.66 -6.91
N ASN A 190 -0.08 -20.34 -6.02
CA ASN A 190 -1.30 -21.05 -6.39
C ASN A 190 -2.38 -20.10 -6.92
N GLU A 191 -2.54 -18.92 -6.30
CA GLU A 191 -3.45 -17.87 -6.76
C GLU A 191 -3.09 -17.41 -8.18
N MET A 192 -1.81 -17.10 -8.43
CA MET A 192 -1.35 -16.64 -9.75
C MET A 192 -1.53 -17.70 -10.84
N MET A 193 -1.20 -18.95 -10.53
CA MET A 193 -1.32 -20.07 -11.46
C MET A 193 -2.78 -20.35 -11.82
N ASN A 194 -3.66 -20.46 -10.83
CA ASN A 194 -5.02 -20.92 -11.05
C ASN A 194 -5.97 -19.82 -11.54
N ASN A 195 -5.81 -18.58 -11.07
CA ASN A 195 -6.75 -17.50 -11.39
C ASN A 195 -6.36 -16.70 -12.63
N PHE A 196 -5.09 -16.73 -13.05
CA PHE A 196 -4.60 -15.87 -14.13
C PHE A 196 -3.86 -16.63 -15.23
N LEU A 197 -2.89 -17.50 -14.91
CA LEU A 197 -2.06 -18.14 -15.93
C LEU A 197 -2.76 -19.30 -16.65
N LYS A 198 -3.33 -20.26 -15.91
CA LYS A 198 -4.03 -21.41 -16.49
C LYS A 198 -5.26 -21.05 -17.34
N PRO A 199 -6.09 -20.05 -16.96
CA PRO A 199 -7.22 -19.63 -17.80
C PRO A 199 -6.82 -18.95 -19.11
N GLY A 200 -5.58 -18.47 -19.23
CA GLY A 200 -5.10 -17.71 -20.38
C GLY A 200 -4.96 -16.20 -20.10
N LEU A 201 -3.82 -15.63 -20.49
CA LEU A 201 -3.53 -14.20 -20.38
C LEU A 201 -4.08 -13.45 -21.60
N GLN A 202 -4.76 -12.34 -21.34
CA GLN A 202 -5.08 -11.34 -22.36
C GLN A 202 -3.93 -10.35 -22.50
N ASP A 203 -3.78 -9.78 -23.69
CA ASP A 203 -2.77 -8.76 -23.96
C ASP A 203 -3.06 -7.47 -23.18
N LEU A 204 -2.02 -6.85 -22.66
CA LEU A 204 -2.12 -5.75 -21.71
C LEU A 204 -2.13 -4.41 -22.42
N CYS A 205 -3.11 -3.54 -22.13
CA CYS A 205 -3.10 -2.16 -22.62
C CYS A 205 -2.02 -1.33 -21.90
N VAL A 206 -0.99 -0.93 -22.63
CA VAL A 206 0.26 -0.33 -22.13
C VAL A 206 0.46 1.13 -22.50
N SER A 207 -0.55 1.80 -23.06
CA SER A 207 -0.57 3.26 -23.23
C SER A 207 -1.92 3.87 -22.84
N ARG A 208 -1.97 5.19 -22.63
CA ARG A 208 -3.20 5.96 -22.40
C ARG A 208 -3.20 7.26 -23.21
N THR A 209 -4.37 7.75 -23.59
CA THR A 209 -4.52 9.08 -24.22
C THR A 209 -5.33 10.07 -23.36
N SER A 210 -5.98 9.57 -22.31
CA SER A 210 -6.94 10.33 -21.48
C SER A 210 -6.32 11.28 -20.44
N PHE A 211 -5.01 11.21 -20.20
CA PHE A 211 -4.29 12.11 -19.29
C PHE A 211 -2.85 12.33 -19.76
N LYS A 212 -2.19 13.38 -19.25
CA LYS A 212 -0.87 13.79 -19.72
C LYS A 212 0.26 13.49 -18.73
N TRP A 213 -0.04 13.41 -17.43
CA TRP A 213 0.97 13.16 -16.41
C TRP A 213 1.48 11.71 -16.39
N SER A 214 2.35 11.37 -17.34
CA SER A 214 3.17 10.16 -17.40
C SER A 214 4.25 10.30 -18.49
N ILE A 215 5.06 9.27 -18.71
CA ILE A 215 6.15 9.27 -19.68
C ILE A 215 5.56 9.22 -21.10
N PRO A 216 5.85 10.17 -22.00
CA PRO A 216 5.31 10.16 -23.36
C PRO A 216 5.94 9.04 -24.18
N VAL A 217 5.14 8.41 -25.04
CA VAL A 217 5.65 7.50 -26.09
C VAL A 217 6.38 8.35 -27.13
N ASP A 218 7.68 8.10 -27.30
CA ASP A 218 8.59 8.97 -28.05
C ASP A 218 8.26 9.10 -29.55
N PHE A 219 7.81 8.01 -30.17
CA PHE A 219 7.38 8.00 -31.57
C PHE A 219 5.90 8.34 -31.78
N ASP A 220 5.09 8.42 -30.71
CA ASP A 220 3.67 8.79 -30.77
C ASP A 220 3.23 9.58 -29.52
N PRO A 221 3.56 10.89 -29.44
CA PRO A 221 3.37 11.69 -28.23
C PRO A 221 1.91 11.93 -27.81
N LYS A 222 0.93 11.48 -28.60
CA LYS A 222 -0.49 11.46 -28.17
C LYS A 222 -0.72 10.44 -27.06
N HIS A 223 0.15 9.44 -26.98
CA HIS A 223 0.11 8.38 -26.00
C HIS A 223 1.13 8.63 -24.89
N VAL A 224 0.71 8.34 -23.66
CA VAL A 224 1.60 8.19 -22.52
C VAL A 224 1.70 6.72 -22.12
N VAL A 225 2.87 6.32 -21.64
CA VAL A 225 3.16 4.95 -21.20
C VAL A 225 2.30 4.60 -19.99
N TYR A 226 1.79 3.37 -19.96
CA TYR A 226 1.05 2.89 -18.80
C TYR A 226 1.97 2.73 -17.59
N VAL A 227 1.49 3.20 -16.43
CA VAL A 227 2.25 3.29 -15.18
C VAL A 227 2.97 1.98 -14.80
N TRP A 228 2.43 0.80 -15.12
CA TRP A 228 3.10 -0.44 -14.75
C TRP A 228 4.33 -0.77 -15.62
N ILE A 229 4.42 -0.33 -16.88
CA ILE A 229 5.67 -0.48 -17.64
C ILE A 229 6.77 0.40 -17.02
N ASP A 230 6.41 1.65 -16.76
CA ASP A 230 7.23 2.66 -16.10
C ASP A 230 7.70 2.18 -14.72
N ALA A 231 6.75 1.98 -13.80
CA ALA A 231 7.01 1.56 -12.43
C ALA A 231 7.81 0.26 -12.34
N LEU A 232 7.49 -0.80 -13.08
CA LEU A 232 8.23 -2.08 -12.98
C LEU A 232 9.68 -1.96 -13.47
N THR A 233 9.94 -1.06 -14.42
CA THR A 233 11.28 -0.81 -14.97
C THR A 233 12.22 -0.14 -13.95
N ASN A 234 11.69 0.40 -12.84
CA ASN A 234 12.50 1.03 -11.79
C ASN A 234 13.60 0.08 -11.25
N TYR A 235 13.30 -1.22 -11.19
CA TYR A 235 14.18 -2.22 -10.58
C TYR A 235 15.49 -2.42 -11.35
N ILE A 236 15.47 -2.22 -12.67
CA ILE A 236 16.66 -2.34 -13.52
C ILE A 236 17.30 -0.96 -13.78
N THR A 237 16.49 0.09 -13.96
CA THR A 237 16.99 1.45 -14.21
C THR A 237 17.68 2.06 -12.99
N GLY A 238 17.23 1.74 -11.77
CA GLY A 238 17.90 2.14 -10.53
C GLY A 238 19.28 1.47 -10.32
N LEU A 239 19.61 0.46 -11.14
CA LEU A 239 20.95 -0.12 -11.27
C LEU A 239 21.73 0.39 -12.50
N GLY A 240 21.14 1.27 -13.31
CA GLY A 240 21.76 1.76 -14.55
C GLY A 240 21.61 0.81 -15.74
N TYR A 241 20.51 0.05 -15.83
CA TYR A 241 20.15 -0.64 -17.06
C TYR A 241 20.00 0.35 -18.21
N ASP A 242 20.53 -0.01 -19.38
CA ASP A 242 20.42 0.76 -20.62
C ASP A 242 19.87 -0.13 -21.73
N ALA A 243 18.77 0.28 -22.36
CA ALA A 243 18.07 -0.50 -23.37
C ALA A 243 18.90 -0.81 -24.64
N ASP A 244 19.95 -0.02 -24.90
CA ASP A 244 20.88 -0.16 -26.02
C ASP A 244 22.06 -1.10 -25.68
N GLY A 245 22.10 -1.66 -24.46
CA GLY A 245 23.12 -2.62 -24.03
C GLY A 245 24.31 -2.01 -23.28
N ASN A 246 24.37 -0.69 -23.13
CA ASN A 246 25.44 0.02 -22.43
C ASN A 246 25.23 0.06 -20.91
N HIS A 247 25.00 -1.11 -20.31
CA HIS A 247 24.61 -1.21 -18.90
C HIS A 247 25.69 -0.68 -17.95
N GLY A 248 25.26 0.01 -16.89
CA GLY A 248 26.12 0.46 -15.80
C GLY A 248 26.68 -0.70 -14.95
N GLU A 249 27.72 -0.42 -14.18
CA GLU A 249 28.42 -1.43 -13.35
C GLU A 249 27.52 -2.04 -12.28
N LEU A 250 26.61 -1.25 -11.69
CA LEU A 250 25.66 -1.78 -10.69
C LEU A 250 24.70 -2.80 -11.31
N TYR A 251 24.24 -2.60 -12.55
CA TYR A 251 23.38 -3.57 -13.23
C TYR A 251 24.12 -4.89 -13.46
N LYS A 252 25.36 -4.82 -13.97
CA LYS A 252 26.19 -6.02 -14.21
C LYS A 252 26.49 -6.79 -12.92
N LYS A 253 26.67 -6.08 -11.82
CA LYS A 253 26.97 -6.64 -10.50
C LYS A 253 25.74 -7.25 -9.84
N TYR A 254 24.62 -6.53 -9.82
CA TYR A 254 23.48 -6.85 -8.95
C TYR A 254 22.28 -7.51 -9.64
N TRP A 255 22.13 -7.39 -10.97
CA TRP A 255 21.01 -8.02 -11.68
C TRP A 255 21.31 -9.49 -12.01
N PRO A 256 20.37 -10.45 -11.84
CA PRO A 256 18.97 -10.28 -11.40
C PRO A 256 18.80 -10.01 -9.91
N ALA A 257 17.69 -9.35 -9.54
CA ALA A 257 17.30 -9.19 -8.13
C ALA A 257 17.17 -10.54 -7.43
N ASP A 258 17.69 -10.64 -6.21
CA ASP A 258 17.53 -11.84 -5.38
C ASP A 258 16.14 -11.86 -4.75
N LEU A 259 15.63 -10.70 -4.36
CA LEU A 259 14.30 -10.58 -3.77
C LEU A 259 13.60 -9.29 -4.18
N HIS A 260 12.38 -9.44 -4.71
CA HIS A 260 11.37 -8.37 -4.72
C HIS A 260 10.42 -8.58 -3.54
N LEU A 261 10.47 -7.70 -2.56
CA LEU A 261 9.53 -7.68 -1.44
C LEU A 261 8.36 -6.77 -1.78
N ILE A 262 7.15 -7.33 -1.88
CA ILE A 262 5.96 -6.61 -2.36
C ILE A 262 4.71 -6.98 -1.57
N GLY A 263 3.77 -6.05 -1.43
CA GLY A 263 2.45 -6.34 -0.87
C GLY A 263 1.63 -7.33 -1.71
N LYS A 264 0.82 -8.18 -1.06
CA LYS A 264 0.00 -9.20 -1.74
C LYS A 264 -0.93 -8.67 -2.85
N ASP A 265 -1.34 -7.41 -2.77
CA ASP A 265 -2.21 -6.75 -3.75
C ASP A 265 -1.56 -6.47 -5.10
N ILE A 266 -0.22 -6.50 -5.15
CA ILE A 266 0.53 -6.20 -6.37
C ILE A 266 1.39 -7.38 -6.85
N VAL A 267 1.18 -8.58 -6.29
CA VAL A 267 1.87 -9.83 -6.68
C VAL A 267 1.73 -10.09 -8.17
N ARG A 268 0.50 -9.95 -8.71
CA ARG A 268 0.22 -10.17 -10.14
C ARG A 268 1.16 -9.41 -11.06
N PHE A 269 1.45 -8.15 -10.74
CA PHE A 269 2.32 -7.32 -11.56
C PHE A 269 3.78 -7.81 -11.51
N HIS A 270 4.23 -8.31 -10.36
CA HIS A 270 5.62 -8.74 -10.13
C HIS A 270 5.90 -10.19 -10.52
N THR A 271 4.87 -11.03 -10.63
CA THR A 271 5.01 -12.45 -10.95
C THR A 271 4.49 -12.82 -12.34
N ILE A 272 3.75 -11.93 -13.00
CA ILE A 272 3.25 -12.14 -14.37
C ILE A 272 3.79 -11.07 -15.32
N TYR A 273 3.41 -9.80 -15.11
CA TYR A 273 3.73 -8.76 -16.09
C TYR A 273 5.22 -8.47 -16.14
N TRP A 274 5.84 -8.28 -14.99
CA TRP A 274 7.26 -7.99 -14.90
C TRP A 274 8.13 -9.11 -15.49
N PRO A 275 7.96 -10.40 -15.12
CA PRO A 275 8.73 -11.47 -15.75
C PRO A 275 8.51 -11.57 -17.25
N ILE A 276 7.29 -11.36 -17.74
CA ILE A 276 7.02 -11.37 -19.19
C ILE A 276 7.71 -10.18 -19.90
N MET A 277 7.70 -8.99 -19.30
CA MET A 277 8.45 -7.85 -19.84
C MET A 277 9.95 -8.14 -19.91
N LEU A 278 10.51 -8.73 -18.86
CA LEU A 278 11.92 -9.16 -18.82
C LEU A 278 12.21 -10.24 -19.88
N MET A 279 11.33 -11.22 -20.05
CA MET A 279 11.43 -12.24 -21.11
C MET A 279 11.39 -11.63 -22.51
N ALA A 280 10.54 -10.62 -22.73
CA ALA A 280 10.45 -9.91 -24.00
C ALA A 280 11.68 -9.04 -24.28
N LEU A 281 12.32 -8.52 -23.23
CA LEU A 281 13.60 -7.81 -23.28
C LEU A 281 14.83 -8.73 -23.33
N ASP A 282 14.63 -10.05 -23.27
CA ASP A 282 15.68 -11.07 -23.22
C ASP A 282 16.69 -10.88 -22.06
N ILE A 283 16.19 -10.45 -20.89
CA ILE A 283 16.99 -10.26 -19.68
C ILE A 283 16.61 -11.25 -18.56
N PRO A 284 17.55 -11.60 -17.65
CA PRO A 284 17.30 -12.55 -16.57
C PRO A 284 16.14 -12.14 -15.66
N LEU A 285 15.40 -13.14 -15.16
CA LEU A 285 14.31 -12.94 -14.21
C LEU A 285 14.82 -12.78 -12.77
N PRO A 286 14.07 -12.11 -11.88
CA PRO A 286 14.36 -12.08 -10.45
C PRO A 286 14.36 -13.51 -9.90
N LYS A 287 15.19 -13.78 -8.89
CA LYS A 287 15.23 -15.10 -8.26
C LYS A 287 13.98 -15.37 -7.44
N GLN A 288 13.44 -14.36 -6.77
CA GLN A 288 12.30 -14.52 -5.87
C GLN A 288 11.44 -13.25 -5.74
N VAL A 289 10.13 -13.46 -5.58
CA VAL A 289 9.12 -12.47 -5.23
C VAL A 289 8.42 -12.93 -3.95
N PHE A 290 8.50 -12.14 -2.88
CA PHE A 290 7.78 -12.38 -1.64
C PHE A 290 6.59 -11.42 -1.51
N GLY A 291 5.38 -11.98 -1.59
CA GLY A 291 4.09 -11.29 -1.46
C GLY A 291 3.62 -11.23 -0.02
N HIS A 292 4.11 -10.25 0.74
CA HIS A 292 3.82 -10.14 2.17
C HIS A 292 2.33 -9.82 2.45
N PRO A 293 1.79 -10.24 3.60
CA PRO A 293 0.40 -10.01 3.96
C PRO A 293 0.12 -8.54 4.35
N TRP A 294 -1.14 -8.20 4.55
CA TRP A 294 -1.52 -6.86 5.01
C TRP A 294 -1.41 -6.73 6.53
N LEU A 295 -1.17 -5.49 6.96
CA LEU A 295 -1.42 -5.06 8.32
C LEU A 295 -2.81 -4.42 8.39
N LEU A 296 -3.71 -5.01 9.17
CA LEU A 296 -5.10 -4.56 9.38
C LEU A 296 -5.22 -3.80 10.69
N GLN A 297 -6.12 -2.81 10.77
CA GLN A 297 -6.49 -2.23 12.06
C GLN A 297 -7.69 -3.00 12.63
N GLY A 298 -7.45 -3.80 13.68
CA GLY A 298 -8.42 -4.81 14.12
C GLY A 298 -8.69 -5.80 12.99
N GLU A 299 -9.95 -5.91 12.58
CA GLU A 299 -10.38 -6.78 11.47
C GLU A 299 -10.51 -6.03 10.12
N SER A 300 -10.19 -4.74 10.07
CA SER A 300 -10.49 -3.89 8.93
C SER A 300 -9.25 -3.37 8.22
N LYS A 301 -9.28 -3.34 6.88
CA LYS A 301 -8.24 -2.65 6.10
C LYS A 301 -8.25 -1.15 6.43
N MET A 302 -7.08 -0.58 6.66
CA MET A 302 -6.91 0.85 6.88
C MET A 302 -7.35 1.64 5.65
N SER A 303 -8.12 2.70 5.85
CA SER A 303 -8.56 3.60 4.79
C SER A 303 -8.75 5.03 5.29
N LYS A 304 -8.26 5.99 4.51
CA LYS A 304 -8.42 7.44 4.78
C LYS A 304 -9.90 7.84 4.90
N SER A 305 -10.79 7.19 4.13
CA SER A 305 -12.23 7.49 4.18
C SER A 305 -12.92 7.01 5.46
N LYS A 306 -12.37 5.98 6.11
CA LYS A 306 -12.90 5.42 7.36
C LYS A 306 -12.32 6.11 8.60
N GLY A 307 -11.26 6.91 8.46
CA GLY A 307 -10.58 7.56 9.59
C GLY A 307 -9.90 6.59 10.54
N ASN A 308 -9.51 5.42 10.01
CA ASN A 308 -8.88 4.32 10.74
C ASN A 308 -7.46 4.09 10.19
N VAL A 309 -6.72 5.17 9.92
CA VAL A 309 -5.37 5.07 9.36
C VAL A 309 -4.37 5.31 10.48
N ILE A 310 -3.43 4.39 10.66
CA ILE A 310 -2.32 4.58 11.57
C ILE A 310 -1.09 4.98 10.75
N TYR A 311 -0.46 6.11 11.10
CA TYR A 311 0.76 6.57 10.45
C TYR A 311 1.99 6.23 11.31
N ALA A 312 3.15 6.07 10.65
CA ALA A 312 4.38 5.68 11.33
C ALA A 312 4.89 6.74 12.31
N ASP A 313 4.76 8.02 11.97
CA ASP A 313 5.16 9.14 12.84
C ASP A 313 4.29 9.23 14.10
N ASP A 314 2.97 9.05 13.97
CA ASP A 314 2.07 8.97 15.13
C ASP A 314 2.49 7.85 16.11
N LEU A 315 2.97 6.71 15.57
CA LEU A 315 3.47 5.60 16.37
C LEU A 315 4.83 5.93 17.00
N VAL A 316 5.77 6.47 16.23
CA VAL A 316 7.12 6.80 16.68
C VAL A 316 7.09 7.86 17.78
N ASP A 317 6.23 8.86 17.69
CA ASP A 317 6.05 9.90 18.70
C ASP A 317 5.61 9.34 20.07
N ILE A 318 4.92 8.20 20.08
CA ILE A 318 4.42 7.56 21.30
C ILE A 318 5.38 6.49 21.80
N PHE A 319 5.90 5.66 20.90
CA PHE A 319 6.55 4.40 21.22
C PHE A 319 8.06 4.38 20.92
N GLY A 320 8.54 5.28 20.06
CA GLY A 320 9.91 5.25 19.53
C GLY A 320 10.09 4.29 18.36
N VAL A 321 11.12 4.54 17.55
CA VAL A 321 11.36 3.84 16.26
C VAL A 321 11.49 2.33 16.43
N ASP A 322 12.38 1.87 17.30
CA ASP A 322 12.65 0.43 17.45
C ASP A 322 11.48 -0.35 18.02
N ALA A 323 10.68 0.26 18.90
CA ALA A 323 9.48 -0.37 19.41
C ALA A 323 8.45 -0.62 18.29
N VAL A 324 8.29 0.35 17.39
CA VAL A 324 7.42 0.22 16.21
C VAL A 324 7.96 -0.83 15.24
N ARG A 325 9.28 -0.83 14.98
CA ARG A 325 9.93 -1.83 14.13
C ARG A 325 9.74 -3.25 14.69
N TYR A 326 10.02 -3.45 15.97
CA TYR A 326 9.78 -4.72 16.65
C TYR A 326 8.34 -5.19 16.47
N PHE A 327 7.38 -4.32 16.78
CA PHE A 327 5.97 -4.67 16.72
C PHE A 327 5.55 -5.16 15.33
N VAL A 328 5.84 -4.40 14.27
CA VAL A 328 5.39 -4.78 12.92
C VAL A 328 6.09 -6.03 12.38
N LEU A 329 7.34 -6.29 12.80
CA LEU A 329 8.08 -7.49 12.40
C LEU A 329 7.65 -8.73 13.19
N HIS A 330 7.21 -8.55 14.44
CA HIS A 330 6.77 -9.63 15.32
C HIS A 330 5.30 -10.00 15.10
N GLU A 331 4.40 -9.02 14.97
CA GLU A 331 2.95 -9.25 14.91
C GLU A 331 2.42 -9.61 13.53
N ILE A 332 3.20 -9.42 12.46
CA ILE A 332 2.78 -9.77 11.10
C ILE A 332 3.27 -11.19 10.77
N PRO A 333 2.36 -12.17 10.61
CA PRO A 333 2.73 -13.52 10.22
C PRO A 333 3.31 -13.59 8.81
N TYR A 334 3.87 -14.75 8.46
CA TYR A 334 4.46 -15.00 7.14
C TYR A 334 3.44 -14.99 5.99
N ASP A 335 2.27 -15.60 6.18
CA ASP A 335 1.31 -15.89 5.09
C ASP A 335 -0.11 -15.37 5.31
N ASN A 336 -0.42 -14.89 6.51
CA ASN A 336 -1.74 -14.39 6.90
C ASN A 336 -1.67 -12.93 7.33
N ASP A 337 -2.79 -12.21 7.21
CA ASP A 337 -2.87 -10.80 7.59
C ASP A 337 -2.66 -10.62 9.10
N GLY A 338 -1.82 -9.65 9.46
CA GLY A 338 -1.58 -9.23 10.84
C GLY A 338 -2.56 -8.16 11.28
N SER A 339 -2.66 -7.93 12.59
CA SER A 339 -3.50 -6.88 13.17
C SER A 339 -2.69 -5.91 14.02
N ILE A 340 -3.00 -4.62 13.91
CA ILE A 340 -2.45 -3.56 14.75
C ILE A 340 -3.59 -2.89 15.52
N THR A 341 -3.43 -2.83 16.85
CA THR A 341 -4.25 -2.02 17.74
C THR A 341 -3.34 -1.28 18.72
N TRP A 342 -3.80 -0.14 19.22
CA TRP A 342 -3.05 0.63 20.21
C TRP A 342 -2.81 -0.14 21.50
N ASP A 343 -3.80 -0.95 21.92
CA ASP A 343 -3.68 -1.79 23.10
C ASP A 343 -2.64 -2.90 22.92
N LEU A 344 -2.62 -3.57 21.77
CA LEU A 344 -1.66 -4.64 21.48
C LEU A 344 -0.22 -4.09 21.40
N LEU A 345 -0.05 -2.88 20.85
CA LEU A 345 1.25 -2.16 20.88
C LEU A 345 1.73 -1.95 22.31
N VAL A 346 0.88 -1.38 23.17
CA VAL A 346 1.21 -1.13 24.58
C VAL A 346 1.53 -2.44 25.30
N GLU A 347 0.75 -3.49 25.05
CA GLU A 347 0.97 -4.82 25.62
C GLU A 347 2.36 -5.34 25.25
N ARG A 348 2.69 -5.42 23.96
CA ARG A 348 3.97 -5.97 23.46
C ARG A 348 5.17 -5.16 23.92
N ILE A 349 5.08 -3.83 23.91
CA ILE A 349 6.18 -2.98 24.40
C ILE A 349 6.40 -3.21 25.89
N ASN A 350 5.33 -3.30 26.68
CA ASN A 350 5.44 -3.54 28.11
C ASN A 350 5.94 -4.95 28.43
N SER A 351 5.36 -5.98 27.81
CA SER A 351 5.68 -7.38 28.11
C SER A 351 7.07 -7.76 27.61
N ASP A 352 7.41 -7.41 26.39
CA ASP A 352 8.58 -7.95 25.72
C ASP A 352 9.75 -6.98 25.86
N LEU A 353 9.56 -5.74 25.44
CA LEU A 353 10.65 -4.77 25.37
C LEU A 353 11.03 -4.23 26.75
N ALA A 354 10.05 -3.83 27.58
CA ALA A 354 10.33 -3.29 28.91
C ALA A 354 10.62 -4.41 29.93
N ASN A 355 9.72 -5.40 30.06
CA ASN A 355 9.82 -6.38 31.15
C ASN A 355 10.83 -7.52 30.88
N VAL A 356 10.98 -7.98 29.64
CA VAL A 356 11.90 -9.09 29.30
C VAL A 356 13.28 -8.57 28.92
N LEU A 357 13.37 -7.72 27.90
CA LEU A 357 14.66 -7.21 27.40
C LEU A 357 15.24 -6.10 28.29
N GLY A 358 14.50 -5.01 28.47
CA GLY A 358 14.96 -3.81 29.17
C GLY A 358 15.33 -4.07 30.62
N ASN A 359 14.46 -4.77 31.35
CA ASN A 359 14.70 -5.16 32.74
C ASN A 359 15.92 -6.08 32.89
N LEU A 360 16.10 -7.05 31.98
CA LEU A 360 17.25 -7.97 32.02
C LEU A 360 18.58 -7.22 31.92
N VAL A 361 18.69 -6.33 30.92
CA VAL A 361 19.89 -5.53 30.70
C VAL A 361 20.18 -4.64 31.91
N ASN A 362 19.16 -3.91 32.39
CA ASN A 362 19.31 -2.99 33.50
C ASN A 362 19.71 -3.71 34.80
N ARG A 363 19.03 -4.81 35.16
CA ARG A 363 19.33 -5.61 36.35
C ARG A 363 20.74 -6.20 36.30
N THR A 364 21.15 -6.72 35.16
CA THR A 364 22.47 -7.36 35.01
C THR A 364 23.60 -6.35 35.18
N ILE A 365 23.50 -5.18 34.54
CA ILE A 365 24.48 -4.09 34.69
C ILE A 365 24.48 -3.57 36.13
N ALA A 366 23.31 -3.34 36.73
CA ALA A 366 23.20 -2.87 38.10
C ALA A 366 23.83 -3.85 39.11
N MET A 367 23.62 -5.16 38.95
CA MET A 367 24.26 -6.18 39.78
C MET A 367 25.78 -6.20 39.59
N SER A 368 26.26 -6.08 38.34
CA SER A 368 27.69 -6.01 38.03
C SER A 368 28.36 -4.79 38.70
N ASN A 369 27.71 -3.63 38.63
CA ASN A 369 28.14 -2.42 39.33
C ASN A 369 28.14 -2.59 40.85
N LYS A 370 27.07 -3.16 41.40
CA LYS A 370 26.90 -3.33 42.85
C LYS A 370 27.91 -4.29 43.46
N TYR A 371 28.18 -5.43 42.82
CA TYR A 371 28.95 -6.52 43.41
C TYR A 371 30.44 -6.50 43.03
N PHE A 372 30.79 -5.94 41.87
CA PHE A 372 32.17 -5.94 41.36
C PHE A 372 32.62 -4.58 40.80
N GLY A 373 31.94 -3.48 41.15
CA GLY A 373 32.30 -2.14 40.66
C GLY A 373 32.20 -2.01 39.14
N GLY A 374 31.40 -2.87 38.51
CA GLY A 374 31.15 -2.91 37.06
C GLY A 374 32.12 -3.80 36.30
N ILE A 375 33.15 -4.34 36.94
CA ILE A 375 34.11 -5.25 36.29
C ILE A 375 33.48 -6.64 36.19
N VAL A 376 33.38 -7.15 34.97
CA VAL A 376 32.78 -8.45 34.69
C VAL A 376 33.88 -9.44 34.29
N GLU A 377 34.11 -10.45 35.12
CA GLU A 377 35.16 -11.45 34.94
C GLU A 377 34.59 -12.86 34.82
N ASN A 378 35.17 -13.66 33.92
CA ASN A 378 34.90 -15.10 33.90
C ASN A 378 35.89 -15.85 34.80
N LYS A 379 35.43 -16.31 35.97
CA LYS A 379 36.23 -17.13 36.91
C LYS A 379 36.12 -18.63 36.64
N ASN A 380 35.32 -19.04 35.65
CA ASN A 380 35.11 -20.42 35.24
C ASN A 380 34.56 -21.35 36.35
N VAL A 381 33.87 -20.80 37.36
CA VAL A 381 33.19 -21.59 38.40
C VAL A 381 31.78 -21.92 37.93
N CYS A 382 31.66 -23.06 37.25
CA CYS A 382 30.45 -23.47 36.55
C CYS A 382 29.59 -24.45 37.35
N GLU A 383 28.28 -24.40 37.11
CA GLU A 383 27.28 -25.38 37.56
C GLU A 383 26.43 -25.85 36.36
N ASP A 384 25.67 -26.94 36.49
CA ASP A 384 24.91 -27.54 35.39
C ASP A 384 23.93 -26.56 34.72
N VAL A 385 23.35 -25.64 35.50
CA VAL A 385 22.44 -24.59 35.01
C VAL A 385 23.10 -23.63 34.00
N ASP A 386 24.43 -23.49 34.05
CA ASP A 386 25.19 -22.63 33.13
C ASP A 386 25.24 -23.23 31.73
N GLN A 387 25.35 -24.56 31.64
CA GLN A 387 25.50 -25.24 30.37
C GLN A 387 24.23 -25.10 29.52
N GLU A 388 23.05 -25.22 30.14
CA GLU A 388 21.77 -25.06 29.44
C GLU A 388 21.64 -23.65 28.80
N LEU A 389 22.09 -22.60 29.50
CA LEU A 389 22.09 -21.23 28.97
C LEU A 389 23.06 -21.09 27.79
N LYS A 390 24.28 -21.61 27.95
CA LYS A 390 25.33 -21.57 26.91
C LYS A 390 24.90 -22.31 25.64
N ASP A 391 24.33 -23.50 25.79
CA ASP A 391 23.85 -24.31 24.66
C ASP A 391 22.72 -23.59 23.92
N LEU A 392 21.79 -22.97 24.64
CA LEU A 392 20.72 -22.19 24.02
C LEU A 392 21.28 -20.95 23.29
N ALA A 393 22.24 -20.25 23.90
CA ALA A 393 22.88 -19.09 23.28
C ALA A 393 23.60 -19.46 21.99
N LEU A 394 24.33 -20.58 21.97
CA LEU A 394 25.05 -21.08 20.78
C LEU A 394 24.10 -21.58 19.68
N ALA A 395 22.96 -22.18 20.05
CA ALA A 395 21.99 -22.70 19.08
C ALA A 395 21.10 -21.60 18.46
N MET A 396 20.83 -20.51 19.21
CA MET A 396 19.87 -19.47 18.81
C MET A 396 20.21 -18.78 17.47
N PRO A 397 21.45 -18.35 17.20
CA PRO A 397 21.79 -17.66 15.94
C PRO A 397 21.42 -18.50 14.71
N ALA A 398 21.82 -19.77 14.68
CA ALA A 398 21.54 -20.66 13.55
C ALA A 398 20.03 -20.88 13.33
N LYS A 399 19.24 -20.99 14.41
CA LYS A 399 17.78 -21.11 14.30
C LYS A 399 17.15 -19.83 13.76
N SER A 400 17.58 -18.68 14.27
CA SER A 400 17.06 -17.38 13.85
C SER A 400 17.41 -17.08 12.38
N ILE A 401 18.65 -17.37 11.96
CA ILE A 401 19.10 -17.28 10.55
C ILE A 401 18.22 -18.14 9.63
N ALA A 402 18.01 -19.41 9.98
CA ALA A 402 17.17 -20.29 9.15
C ALA A 402 15.74 -19.78 8.99
N LYS A 403 15.14 -19.16 10.02
CA LYS A 403 13.81 -18.53 9.91
C LYS A 403 13.84 -17.28 9.04
N MET A 404 14.89 -16.48 9.13
CA MET A 404 15.02 -15.26 8.34
C MET A 404 15.26 -15.54 6.84
N ASP A 405 15.96 -16.63 6.51
CA ASP A 405 16.12 -17.11 5.12
C ASP A 405 14.78 -17.50 4.48
N GLU A 406 13.80 -17.89 5.29
CA GLU A 406 12.41 -18.11 4.88
C GLU A 406 11.53 -16.86 5.01
N PHE A 407 12.10 -15.67 5.29
CA PHE A 407 11.40 -14.41 5.56
C PHE A 407 10.41 -14.45 6.74
N LYS A 408 10.58 -15.40 7.68
CA LYS A 408 9.75 -15.55 8.88
C LYS A 408 10.30 -14.68 10.02
N ALA A 409 10.27 -13.36 9.84
CA ALA A 409 10.84 -12.39 10.79
C ALA A 409 10.31 -12.54 12.23
N SER A 410 9.01 -12.76 12.39
CA SER A 410 8.38 -13.01 13.70
C SER A 410 8.98 -14.23 14.41
N ASN A 411 9.10 -15.36 13.71
CA ASN A 411 9.70 -16.56 14.28
C ASN A 411 11.20 -16.42 14.54
N ALA A 412 11.91 -15.63 13.74
CA ALA A 412 13.31 -15.33 13.98
C ALA A 412 13.49 -14.49 15.28
N LEU A 413 12.59 -13.54 15.54
CA LEU A 413 12.53 -12.77 16.79
C LEU A 413 12.17 -13.66 17.99
N ASP A 414 11.25 -14.60 17.83
CA ASP A 414 10.86 -15.55 18.90
C ASP A 414 12.08 -16.32 19.44
N GLU A 415 12.98 -16.79 18.57
CA GLU A 415 14.18 -17.51 18.98
C GLU A 415 15.10 -16.64 19.85
N ILE A 416 15.22 -15.34 19.52
CA ILE A 416 15.99 -14.39 20.31
C ILE A 416 15.32 -14.15 21.68
N PHE A 417 14.00 -13.98 21.69
CA PHE A 417 13.24 -13.78 22.92
C PHE A 417 13.19 -15.02 23.81
N ASN A 418 13.31 -16.22 23.24
CA ASN A 418 13.50 -17.46 24.00
C ASN A 418 14.80 -17.43 24.80
N LEU A 419 15.91 -16.96 24.21
CA LEU A 419 17.16 -16.77 24.94
C LEU A 419 17.02 -15.71 26.03
N LEU A 420 16.39 -14.56 25.75
CA LEU A 420 16.16 -13.50 26.74
C LEU A 420 15.32 -14.00 27.93
N ARG A 421 14.25 -14.77 27.68
CA ARG A 421 13.42 -15.37 28.72
C ARG A 421 14.21 -16.40 29.54
N ARG A 422 15.01 -17.26 28.89
CA ARG A 422 15.87 -18.22 29.60
C ARG A 422 16.93 -17.53 30.45
N THR A 423 17.47 -16.41 29.98
CA THR A 423 18.46 -15.59 30.69
C THR A 423 17.85 -14.93 31.92
N ASN A 424 16.60 -14.44 31.83
CA ASN A 424 15.86 -13.98 33.02
C ASN A 424 15.66 -15.13 34.02
N LYS A 425 15.22 -16.31 33.57
CA LYS A 425 15.06 -17.49 34.43
C LYS A 425 16.38 -17.91 35.09
N TYR A 426 17.50 -17.78 34.39
CA TYR A 426 18.84 -18.07 34.93
C TYR A 426 19.19 -17.16 36.12
N ILE A 427 18.78 -15.88 36.11
CA ILE A 427 18.91 -15.00 37.28
C ILE A 427 18.13 -15.55 38.47
N ASP A 428 16.89 -15.99 38.24
CA ASP A 428 16.02 -16.48 39.31
C ASP A 428 16.53 -17.81 39.91
N GLU A 429 17.09 -18.70 39.09
CA GLU A 429 17.67 -19.98 39.49
C GLU A 429 19.00 -19.82 40.24
N THR A 430 19.88 -18.94 39.75
CA THR A 430 21.22 -18.72 40.34
C THR A 430 21.22 -17.80 41.56
N MET A 431 20.14 -17.03 41.73
CA MET A 431 19.96 -16.07 42.83
C MET A 431 21.23 -15.25 43.14
N PRO A 432 21.71 -14.36 42.24
CA PRO A 432 22.94 -13.59 42.44
C PRO A 432 23.00 -12.83 43.77
N TRP A 433 21.85 -12.38 44.29
CA TRP A 433 21.73 -11.71 45.59
C TRP A 433 22.00 -12.61 46.79
N ALA A 434 21.80 -13.93 46.66
CA ALA A 434 22.12 -14.91 47.68
C ALA A 434 23.61 -15.26 47.61
N LEU A 435 24.15 -15.49 46.40
CA LEU A 435 25.58 -15.72 46.18
C LEU A 435 26.44 -14.56 46.69
N ALA A 436 25.98 -13.32 46.51
CA ALA A 436 26.68 -12.13 46.99
C ALA A 436 26.79 -12.01 48.52
N LYS A 437 26.03 -12.78 49.29
CA LYS A 437 26.08 -12.79 50.77
C LYS A 437 27.11 -13.79 51.31
N ASP A 438 27.61 -14.69 50.48
CA ASP A 438 28.59 -15.72 50.85
C ASP A 438 29.93 -15.42 50.16
N GLU A 439 30.93 -15.00 50.94
CA GLU A 439 32.26 -14.66 50.43
C GLU A 439 32.95 -15.83 49.71
N THR A 440 32.62 -17.09 50.08
CA THR A 440 33.19 -18.28 49.43
C THR A 440 32.61 -18.53 48.04
N LYS A 441 31.48 -17.89 47.71
CA LYS A 441 30.78 -18.01 46.41
C LYS A 441 31.06 -16.85 45.47
N LYS A 442 32.01 -15.98 45.79
CA LYS A 442 32.32 -14.78 44.99
C LYS A 442 32.71 -15.11 43.53
N ASP A 443 33.52 -16.13 43.31
CA ASP A 443 33.93 -16.52 41.94
C ASP A 443 32.78 -17.17 41.15
N ARG A 444 31.87 -17.87 41.85
CA ARG A 444 30.62 -18.35 41.25
C ARG A 444 29.75 -17.18 40.81
N LEU A 445 29.55 -16.19 41.66
CA LEU A 445 28.79 -14.98 41.33
C LEU A 445 29.41 -14.24 40.12
N ALA A 446 30.74 -14.10 40.06
CA ALA A 446 31.41 -13.48 38.91
C ALA A 446 31.11 -14.23 37.60
N THR A 447 31.19 -15.56 37.63
CA THR A 447 30.87 -16.42 36.48
C THR A 447 29.39 -16.30 36.07
N VAL A 448 28.46 -16.20 37.04
CA VAL A 448 27.04 -15.98 36.76
C VAL A 448 26.81 -14.67 36.02
N LEU A 449 27.40 -13.56 36.50
CA LEU A 449 27.24 -12.25 35.86
C LEU A 449 27.89 -12.19 34.48
N TYR A 450 29.03 -12.86 34.30
CA TYR A 450 29.66 -13.01 33.00
C TYR A 450 28.74 -13.72 32.00
N ASN A 451 28.16 -14.87 32.38
CA ASN A 451 27.24 -15.61 31.52
C ASN A 451 26.00 -14.78 31.13
N LEU A 452 25.48 -13.96 32.06
CA LEU A 452 24.37 -13.04 31.79
C LEU A 452 24.74 -11.98 30.74
N ILE A 453 25.90 -11.32 30.89
CA ILE A 453 26.39 -10.31 29.95
C ILE A 453 26.63 -10.93 28.57
N GLU A 454 27.20 -12.13 28.52
CA GLU A 454 27.44 -12.83 27.26
C GLU A 454 26.13 -13.23 26.57
N ALA A 455 25.13 -13.73 27.29
CA ALA A 455 23.82 -14.02 26.72
C ALA A 455 23.08 -12.74 26.23
N ILE A 456 23.21 -11.63 26.96
CA ILE A 456 22.73 -10.31 26.53
C ILE A 456 23.43 -9.86 25.25
N ARG A 457 24.75 -10.04 25.14
CA ARG A 457 25.52 -9.72 23.93
C ARG A 457 25.01 -10.51 22.74
N PHE A 458 24.87 -11.83 22.87
CA PHE A 458 24.31 -12.71 21.83
C PHE A 458 22.94 -12.21 21.35
N SER A 459 22.08 -11.87 22.30
CA SER A 459 20.73 -11.38 22.00
C SER A 459 20.77 -10.03 21.29
N ALA A 460 21.59 -9.09 21.74
CA ALA A 460 21.72 -7.76 21.16
C ALA A 460 22.29 -7.79 19.74
N VAL A 461 23.31 -8.62 19.48
CA VAL A 461 23.84 -8.82 18.11
C VAL A 461 22.76 -9.34 17.17
N MET A 462 21.98 -10.35 17.59
CA MET A 462 20.90 -10.89 16.77
C MET A 462 19.69 -9.96 16.65
N LEU A 463 19.48 -9.04 17.60
CA LEU A 463 18.43 -8.01 17.52
C LEU A 463 18.78 -6.86 16.56
N TYR A 464 20.06 -6.67 16.21
CA TYR A 464 20.52 -5.54 15.41
C TYR A 464 19.75 -5.35 14.08
N PRO A 465 19.43 -6.39 13.29
CA PRO A 465 18.64 -6.21 12.07
C PRO A 465 17.22 -5.67 12.32
N TYR A 466 16.64 -5.94 13.48
CA TYR A 466 15.25 -5.62 13.82
C TYR A 466 15.13 -4.29 14.57
N MET A 467 16.00 -4.07 15.55
CA MET A 467 16.04 -2.89 16.43
C MET A 467 17.48 -2.33 16.51
N PRO A 468 17.96 -1.65 15.45
CA PRO A 468 19.37 -1.29 15.32
C PRO A 468 19.86 -0.37 16.44
N SER A 469 19.05 0.61 16.85
CA SER A 469 19.40 1.59 17.88
C SER A 469 19.49 0.95 19.26
N THR A 470 18.47 0.19 19.63
CA THR A 470 18.37 -0.56 20.89
C THR A 470 19.50 -1.58 21.01
N ALA A 471 19.74 -2.36 19.96
CA ALA A 471 20.83 -3.33 19.93
C ALA A 471 22.19 -2.65 20.16
N THR A 472 22.44 -1.54 19.45
CA THR A 472 23.67 -0.74 19.61
C THR A 472 23.81 -0.21 21.03
N LYS A 473 22.74 0.38 21.59
CA LYS A 473 22.71 0.86 22.98
C LYS A 473 22.99 -0.24 24.00
N ILE A 474 22.52 -1.46 23.79
CA ILE A 474 22.82 -2.58 24.68
C ILE A 474 24.31 -2.92 24.62
N LEU A 475 24.86 -3.05 23.42
CA LEU A 475 26.27 -3.38 23.19
C LEU A 475 27.22 -2.30 23.72
N ASP A 476 26.83 -1.02 23.59
CA ASP A 476 27.53 0.12 24.19
C ASP A 476 27.50 0.07 25.72
N GLN A 477 26.35 -0.23 26.32
CA GLN A 477 26.23 -0.29 27.78
C GLN A 477 27.07 -1.40 28.43
N ILE A 478 27.30 -2.50 27.71
CA ILE A 478 28.20 -3.58 28.19
C ILE A 478 29.65 -3.37 27.76
N ASN A 479 29.95 -2.31 26.99
CA ASN A 479 31.27 -1.93 26.48
C ASN A 479 31.99 -3.04 25.69
N THR A 480 31.32 -3.61 24.68
CA THR A 480 31.92 -4.64 23.80
C THR A 480 32.08 -4.19 22.35
N ASP A 481 33.15 -4.66 21.71
CA ASP A 481 33.40 -4.52 20.27
C ASP A 481 32.96 -5.77 19.49
N GLN A 482 32.58 -6.86 20.17
CA GLN A 482 32.12 -8.11 19.57
C GLN A 482 30.64 -8.00 19.17
N ARG A 483 30.39 -7.44 17.97
CA ARG A 483 29.06 -6.99 17.52
C ARG A 483 28.52 -7.66 16.25
N ASP A 484 29.23 -8.64 15.70
CA ASP A 484 28.87 -9.31 14.45
C ASP A 484 28.43 -10.77 14.66
N PHE A 485 27.84 -11.39 13.63
CA PHE A 485 27.39 -12.78 13.69
C PHE A 485 28.55 -13.78 13.84
N GLU A 486 29.74 -13.43 13.38
CA GLU A 486 30.94 -14.26 13.54
C GLU A 486 31.30 -14.43 15.02
N SER A 487 31.15 -13.37 15.83
CA SER A 487 31.37 -13.40 17.27
C SER A 487 30.39 -14.27 18.07
N LEU A 488 29.35 -14.83 17.42
CA LEU A 488 28.34 -15.69 18.04
C LEU A 488 28.62 -17.19 17.86
N LYS A 489 29.69 -17.57 17.15
CA LYS A 489 30.07 -18.97 16.95
C LYS A 489 30.58 -19.66 18.22
N GLU A 490 31.08 -18.86 19.16
CA GLU A 490 31.65 -19.33 20.43
C GLU A 490 31.07 -18.51 21.58
N PHE A 491 30.88 -19.17 22.72
CA PHE A 491 30.42 -18.52 23.94
C PHE A 491 31.61 -18.12 24.78
N GLY A 492 31.62 -16.88 25.25
CA GLY A 492 32.69 -16.32 26.07
C GLY A 492 33.63 -15.38 25.31
N ASN A 493 33.15 -14.78 24.22
CA ASN A 493 33.91 -13.79 23.46
C ASN A 493 33.87 -12.40 24.10
N TYR A 494 32.97 -12.15 25.07
CA TYR A 494 33.07 -10.96 25.90
C TYR A 494 34.38 -10.95 26.70
N ALA A 495 35.18 -9.90 26.53
CA ALA A 495 36.50 -9.81 27.14
C ALA A 495 36.39 -9.77 28.68
N SER A 496 36.95 -10.78 29.36
CA SER A 496 36.97 -10.85 30.82
C SER A 496 37.76 -9.68 31.40
N GLY A 497 37.21 -9.02 32.42
CA GLY A 497 37.76 -7.80 33.02
C GLY A 497 37.21 -6.51 32.41
N THR A 498 36.32 -6.59 31.43
CA THR A 498 35.64 -5.41 30.86
C THR A 498 34.73 -4.79 31.91
N LYS A 499 34.74 -3.46 31.99
CA LYS A 499 33.88 -2.70 32.88
C LYS A 499 32.62 -2.27 32.13
N VAL A 500 31.44 -2.63 32.63
CA VAL A 500 30.15 -2.12 32.10
C VAL A 500 29.95 -0.64 32.46
N VAL A 501 28.98 0.03 31.83
CA VAL A 501 28.66 1.42 32.19
C VAL A 501 28.22 1.54 33.65
N GLU A 502 28.60 2.63 34.32
CA GLU A 502 28.29 2.84 35.73
C GLU A 502 26.80 3.07 36.00
N LYS A 503 26.10 3.68 35.04
CA LYS A 503 24.67 3.97 35.11
C LYS A 503 23.99 3.40 33.86
N PRO A 504 23.27 2.26 33.97
CA PRO A 504 22.53 1.73 32.83
C PRO A 504 21.44 2.71 32.40
N GLU A 505 21.33 2.92 31.10
CA GLU A 505 20.24 3.64 30.45
C GLU A 505 18.98 2.77 30.44
N MET A 506 17.82 3.38 30.67
CA MET A 506 16.54 2.70 30.50
C MET A 506 16.21 2.58 29.02
N LEU A 507 16.20 1.35 28.50
CA LEU A 507 15.94 1.10 27.07
C LEU A 507 14.48 1.38 26.69
N PHE A 508 13.54 0.92 27.52
CA PHE A 508 12.11 1.10 27.30
C PHE A 508 11.43 1.42 28.63
N ALA A 509 10.69 2.52 28.66
CA ALA A 509 9.82 2.84 29.78
C ALA A 509 8.51 2.07 29.65
N ARG A 510 8.00 1.58 30.79
CA ARG A 510 6.67 0.98 30.82
C ARG A 510 5.62 2.06 30.55
N LEU A 511 4.69 1.75 29.64
CA LEU A 511 3.63 2.65 29.21
C LEU A 511 2.36 2.42 30.02
N ASP A 512 1.71 3.51 30.42
CA ASP A 512 0.36 3.47 31.00
C ASP A 512 -0.67 3.45 29.86
N PRO A 513 -1.49 2.38 29.73
CA PRO A 513 -2.54 2.30 28.71
C PRO A 513 -3.47 3.52 28.69
N LYS A 514 -3.77 4.11 29.85
CA LYS A 514 -4.68 5.28 29.94
C LYS A 514 -4.04 6.54 29.36
N GLU A 515 -2.75 6.74 29.57
CA GLU A 515 -2.03 7.89 29.01
C GLU A 515 -1.86 7.75 27.49
N VAL A 516 -1.62 6.52 27.00
CA VAL A 516 -1.59 6.24 25.56
C VAL A 516 -2.98 6.47 24.94
N ALA A 517 -4.04 5.98 25.55
CA ALA A 517 -5.42 6.18 25.07
C ALA A 517 -5.76 7.66 24.87
N LYS A 518 -5.38 8.54 25.82
CA LYS A 518 -5.56 10.00 25.68
C LYS A 518 -4.83 10.57 24.46
N LYS A 519 -3.61 10.12 24.17
CA LYS A 519 -2.87 10.54 22.96
C LYS A 519 -3.53 10.06 21.68
N VAL A 520 -4.04 8.83 21.70
CA VAL A 520 -4.77 8.23 20.57
C VAL A 520 -6.06 9.01 20.27
N GLU A 521 -6.84 9.39 21.29
CA GLU A 521 -8.04 10.21 21.11
C GLU A 521 -7.74 11.53 20.39
N VAL A 522 -6.59 12.17 20.70
CA VAL A 522 -6.15 13.41 20.02
C VAL A 522 -5.82 13.14 18.54
N ILE A 523 -5.14 12.04 18.24
CA ILE A 523 -4.82 11.64 16.86
C ILE A 523 -6.10 11.38 16.07
N GLU A 524 -7.02 10.58 16.61
CA GLU A 524 -8.29 10.27 15.97
C GLU A 524 -9.16 11.51 15.76
N ALA A 525 -9.19 12.44 16.72
CA ALA A 525 -9.91 13.70 16.60
C ALA A 525 -9.35 14.56 15.45
N LYS A 526 -8.01 14.66 15.32
CA LYS A 526 -7.36 15.36 14.20
C LYS A 526 -7.71 14.72 12.86
N GLN A 527 -7.70 13.38 12.78
CA GLN A 527 -8.07 12.67 11.55
C GLN A 527 -9.54 12.92 11.18
N LYS A 528 -10.48 12.79 12.14
CA LYS A 528 -11.91 13.07 11.93
C LYS A 528 -12.14 14.52 11.46
N ALA A 529 -11.44 15.49 12.05
CA ALA A 529 -11.52 16.89 11.64
C ALA A 529 -11.00 17.10 10.20
N SER A 530 -9.88 16.46 9.84
CA SER A 530 -9.33 16.56 8.48
C SER A 530 -10.27 15.98 7.42
N ILE A 531 -10.92 14.85 7.70
CA ILE A 531 -11.90 14.23 6.81
C ILE A 531 -13.13 15.12 6.65
N LYS A 532 -13.60 15.73 7.75
CA LYS A 532 -14.73 16.66 7.72
C LYS A 532 -14.42 17.90 6.87
N ALA A 533 -13.23 18.47 7.02
CA ALA A 533 -12.79 19.63 6.24
C ALA A 533 -12.74 19.33 4.73
N VAL A 534 -12.25 18.14 4.34
CA VAL A 534 -12.23 17.73 2.92
C VAL A 534 -13.65 17.54 2.37
N LYS A 535 -14.56 16.95 3.15
CA LYS A 535 -15.98 16.81 2.75
C LYS A 535 -16.66 18.16 2.59
N GLU A 536 -16.50 19.06 3.56
CA GLU A 536 -17.07 20.41 3.51
C GLU A 536 -16.52 21.22 2.33
N LYS A 537 -15.23 21.08 1.99
CA LYS A 537 -14.63 21.70 0.81
C LYS A 537 -15.27 21.18 -0.48
N LYS A 538 -15.41 19.86 -0.63
CA LYS A 538 -16.07 19.23 -1.80
C LYS A 538 -17.55 19.63 -1.91
N GLU A 539 -18.26 19.77 -0.80
CA GLU A 539 -19.66 20.23 -0.78
C GLU A 539 -19.82 21.71 -1.15
N LYS A 540 -18.86 22.56 -0.76
CA LYS A 540 -18.83 23.98 -1.18
C LYS A 540 -18.53 24.12 -2.67
N GLU A 541 -17.50 23.43 -3.17
CA GLU A 541 -17.14 23.43 -4.59
C GLU A 541 -18.28 22.89 -5.48
N ALA A 542 -19.01 21.87 -5.02
CA ALA A 542 -20.17 21.32 -5.74
C ALA A 542 -21.40 22.27 -5.75
N LYS A 543 -21.51 23.17 -4.77
CA LYS A 543 -22.58 24.20 -4.73
C LYS A 543 -22.28 25.40 -5.61
N GLU A 544 -21.00 25.75 -5.78
CA GLU A 544 -20.59 26.87 -6.63
C GLU A 544 -20.69 26.55 -8.15
N THR A 545 -20.86 25.29 -8.54
CA THR A 545 -20.94 24.87 -9.96
C THR A 545 -22.30 25.02 -10.65
N LYS A 546 -23.34 25.58 -10.02
CA LYS A 546 -24.54 26.02 -10.76
C LYS A 546 -24.44 27.52 -10.98
N GLU A 547 -24.11 27.94 -12.20
CA GLU A 547 -24.16 29.35 -12.60
C GLU A 547 -25.55 29.91 -12.29
N GLU A 548 -25.59 31.04 -11.59
CA GLU A 548 -26.84 31.77 -11.38
C GLU A 548 -27.34 32.31 -12.73
N ILE A 549 -28.57 31.95 -13.11
CA ILE A 549 -29.18 32.47 -14.33
C ILE A 549 -29.90 33.80 -14.05
N THR A 550 -29.95 34.67 -15.06
CA THR A 550 -30.67 35.94 -14.94
C THR A 550 -32.18 35.76 -15.17
N ILE A 551 -32.99 36.75 -14.78
CA ILE A 551 -34.43 36.77 -15.10
C ILE A 551 -34.68 36.73 -16.62
N ASP A 552 -33.76 37.26 -17.41
CA ASP A 552 -33.84 37.24 -18.88
C ASP A 552 -33.72 35.80 -19.41
N ASP A 553 -32.90 34.96 -18.78
CA ASP A 553 -32.77 33.55 -19.14
C ASP A 553 -34.04 32.76 -18.80
N PHE A 554 -34.68 33.06 -17.66
CA PHE A 554 -35.98 32.49 -17.33
C PHE A 554 -37.08 32.96 -18.28
N SER A 555 -37.07 34.24 -18.68
CA SER A 555 -38.07 34.83 -19.60
C SER A 555 -38.07 34.19 -21.00
N LYS A 556 -36.95 33.57 -21.40
CA LYS A 556 -36.84 32.83 -22.66
C LYS A 556 -37.66 31.55 -22.66
N ILE A 557 -38.12 31.04 -21.52
CA ILE A 557 -38.86 29.78 -21.41
C ILE A 557 -40.37 30.05 -21.52
N GLN A 558 -41.06 29.41 -22.46
CA GLN A 558 -42.51 29.54 -22.63
C GLN A 558 -43.24 28.38 -21.96
N LEU A 559 -43.80 28.67 -20.78
CA LEU A 559 -44.58 27.74 -19.98
C LEU A 559 -46.08 27.95 -20.23
N LYS A 560 -46.81 26.89 -20.58
CA LYS A 560 -48.27 26.91 -20.73
C LYS A 560 -48.93 25.81 -19.93
N VAL A 561 -50.16 26.05 -19.50
CA VAL A 561 -51.04 25.01 -18.95
C VAL A 561 -51.55 24.12 -20.07
N GLY A 562 -51.27 22.82 -19.99
CA GLY A 562 -51.73 21.82 -20.95
C GLY A 562 -52.66 20.80 -20.32
N LYS A 563 -53.71 20.37 -21.03
CA LYS A 563 -54.59 19.26 -20.63
C LYS A 563 -54.23 18.00 -21.40
N VAL A 564 -53.99 16.91 -20.68
CA VAL A 564 -53.71 15.60 -21.28
C VAL A 564 -54.99 15.04 -21.87
N ILE A 565 -55.08 14.95 -23.20
CA ILE A 565 -56.25 14.41 -23.91
C ILE A 565 -56.13 12.89 -24.07
N LYS A 566 -54.91 12.43 -24.36
CA LYS A 566 -54.61 11.01 -24.55
C LYS A 566 -53.26 10.71 -23.93
N CYS A 567 -53.13 9.55 -23.31
CA CYS A 567 -51.85 9.07 -22.80
C CYS A 567 -51.74 7.58 -23.05
N GLU A 568 -50.58 7.13 -23.48
CA GLU A 568 -50.26 5.71 -23.73
C GLU A 568 -48.87 5.39 -23.21
N LYS A 569 -48.58 4.11 -22.95
CA LYS A 569 -47.21 3.69 -22.66
C LYS A 569 -46.36 3.80 -23.91
N HIS A 570 -45.11 4.22 -23.74
CA HIS A 570 -44.18 4.27 -24.86
C HIS A 570 -43.87 2.86 -25.37
N PRO A 571 -43.93 2.61 -26.70
CA PRO A 571 -43.86 1.26 -27.26
C PRO A 571 -42.55 0.52 -26.96
N ASN A 572 -41.46 1.26 -26.82
CA ASN A 572 -40.10 0.71 -26.60
C ASN A 572 -39.45 1.19 -25.29
N ALA A 573 -40.21 1.67 -24.30
CA ALA A 573 -39.64 2.15 -23.03
C ALA A 573 -40.65 2.14 -21.87
N ASP A 574 -40.38 1.30 -20.86
CA ASP A 574 -41.31 1.07 -19.74
C ASP A 574 -41.50 2.27 -18.80
N LYS A 575 -40.54 3.20 -18.81
CA LYS A 575 -40.54 4.40 -17.95
C LYS A 575 -41.16 5.65 -18.60
N LEU A 576 -41.53 5.56 -19.88
CA LEU A 576 -42.01 6.71 -20.64
C LEU A 576 -43.50 6.59 -20.95
N LEU A 577 -44.19 7.72 -20.86
CA LEU A 577 -45.55 7.90 -21.37
C LEU A 577 -45.52 8.81 -22.60
N VAL A 578 -46.32 8.47 -23.61
CA VAL A 578 -46.56 9.31 -24.79
C VAL A 578 -47.92 9.96 -24.61
N SER A 579 -47.94 11.29 -24.47
CA SER A 579 -49.15 12.06 -24.19
C SER A 579 -49.46 13.03 -25.32
N GLN A 580 -50.73 13.10 -25.71
CA GLN A 580 -51.27 14.19 -26.53
C GLN A 580 -51.82 15.25 -25.58
N ILE A 581 -51.16 16.40 -25.51
CA ILE A 581 -51.45 17.47 -24.55
C ILE A 581 -51.92 18.70 -25.32
N ASP A 582 -53.16 19.11 -25.07
CA ASP A 582 -53.71 20.36 -25.58
C ASP A 582 -53.21 21.52 -24.73
N VAL A 583 -52.49 22.45 -25.36
CA VAL A 583 -51.91 23.65 -24.76
C VAL A 583 -52.55 24.93 -25.30
N GLY A 584 -53.78 24.83 -25.85
CA GLY A 584 -54.51 25.94 -26.46
C GLY A 584 -54.05 26.29 -27.88
N GLU A 585 -53.54 25.30 -28.62
CA GLU A 585 -53.08 25.42 -30.01
C GLU A 585 -54.03 24.63 -30.95
N GLU A 586 -53.95 24.86 -32.27
CA GLU A 586 -54.84 24.20 -33.25
C GLU A 586 -54.75 22.67 -33.21
N THR A 587 -53.59 22.13 -32.84
CA THR A 587 -53.36 20.70 -32.67
C THR A 587 -52.71 20.41 -31.31
N PRO A 588 -53.15 19.37 -30.58
CA PRO A 588 -52.47 18.91 -29.38
C PRO A 588 -51.02 18.52 -29.68
N ARG A 589 -50.12 18.77 -28.73
CA ARG A 589 -48.71 18.41 -28.85
C ARG A 589 -48.47 17.00 -28.36
N GLN A 590 -47.66 16.25 -29.10
CA GLN A 590 -47.14 14.98 -28.61
C GLN A 590 -45.95 15.22 -27.68
N ILE A 591 -46.05 14.78 -26.43
CA ILE A 591 -44.99 14.95 -25.43
C ILE A 591 -44.70 13.59 -24.80
N VAL A 592 -43.42 13.21 -24.85
CA VAL A 592 -42.93 11.99 -24.22
C VAL A 592 -42.33 12.34 -22.86
N SER A 593 -42.84 11.74 -21.79
CA SER A 593 -42.48 12.11 -20.41
C SER A 593 -42.09 10.89 -19.58
N GLY A 594 -41.03 11.02 -18.79
CA GLY A 594 -40.46 9.95 -17.95
C GLY A 594 -41.17 9.74 -16.63
N ILE A 595 -42.49 9.63 -16.66
CA ILE A 595 -43.34 9.65 -15.46
C ILE A 595 -44.13 8.35 -15.24
N ALA A 596 -43.85 7.31 -16.03
CA ALA A 596 -44.61 6.05 -15.99
C ALA A 596 -44.43 5.26 -14.68
N ASP A 597 -43.34 5.54 -13.93
CA ASP A 597 -43.11 4.97 -12.59
C ASP A 597 -44.11 5.51 -11.54
N VAL A 598 -44.76 6.66 -11.81
CA VAL A 598 -45.68 7.34 -10.88
C VAL A 598 -47.11 7.41 -11.40
N TYR A 599 -47.28 7.55 -12.73
CA TYR A 599 -48.60 7.66 -13.35
C TYR A 599 -48.84 6.53 -14.36
N SER A 600 -50.01 5.89 -14.28
CA SER A 600 -50.51 5.04 -15.36
C SER A 600 -51.16 5.90 -16.45
N PRO A 601 -51.24 5.44 -17.70
CA PRO A 601 -51.88 6.20 -18.79
C PRO A 601 -53.32 6.63 -18.47
N GLU A 602 -54.10 5.79 -17.79
CA GLU A 602 -55.48 6.11 -17.43
C GLU A 602 -55.54 7.21 -16.37
N LYS A 603 -54.61 7.21 -15.41
CA LYS A 603 -54.55 8.20 -14.32
C LYS A 603 -53.94 9.53 -14.74
N PHE A 604 -53.18 9.55 -15.83
CA PHE A 604 -52.56 10.77 -16.34
C PHE A 604 -53.46 11.51 -17.33
N THR A 605 -54.32 10.76 -18.06
CA THR A 605 -55.30 11.34 -18.96
C THR A 605 -56.28 12.24 -18.20
N GLY A 606 -56.57 13.42 -18.75
CA GLY A 606 -57.46 14.42 -18.16
C GLY A 606 -56.80 15.41 -17.20
N LYS A 607 -55.56 15.15 -16.74
CA LYS A 607 -54.82 16.07 -15.86
C LYS A 607 -54.43 17.36 -16.58
N LYS A 608 -54.37 18.45 -15.83
CA LYS A 608 -53.77 19.71 -16.26
C LYS A 608 -52.36 19.83 -15.71
N VAL A 609 -51.39 20.06 -16.58
CA VAL A 609 -49.97 20.08 -16.27
C VAL A 609 -49.31 21.33 -16.83
N ILE A 610 -48.15 21.70 -16.30
CA ILE A 610 -47.34 22.79 -16.86
C ILE A 610 -46.40 22.20 -17.92
N VAL A 611 -46.42 22.80 -19.11
CA VAL A 611 -45.67 22.37 -20.29
C VAL A 611 -44.73 23.47 -20.76
N VAL A 612 -43.46 23.13 -20.97
CA VAL A 612 -42.53 23.98 -21.73
C VAL A 612 -42.80 23.77 -23.23
N THR A 613 -43.18 24.83 -23.93
CA THR A 613 -43.69 24.77 -25.31
C THR A 613 -42.72 25.26 -26.39
N ASN A 614 -41.67 25.99 -26.02
CA ASN A 614 -40.68 26.51 -26.97
C ASN A 614 -39.34 25.77 -26.95
N LEU A 615 -39.34 24.52 -26.48
CA LEU A 615 -38.21 23.62 -26.68
C LEU A 615 -38.18 23.10 -28.12
N LYS A 616 -36.97 22.93 -28.66
CA LYS A 616 -36.79 22.25 -29.94
C LYS A 616 -37.30 20.81 -29.82
N PRO A 617 -38.13 20.31 -30.76
CA PRO A 617 -38.57 18.93 -30.74
C PRO A 617 -37.41 17.94 -30.66
N ALA A 618 -37.58 16.89 -29.87
CA ALA A 618 -36.57 15.86 -29.64
C ALA A 618 -37.18 14.46 -29.81
N LYS A 619 -36.43 13.52 -30.35
CA LYS A 619 -36.87 12.12 -30.43
C LYS A 619 -36.41 11.37 -29.19
N LEU A 620 -37.36 10.89 -28.40
CA LEU A 620 -37.12 10.04 -27.23
C LEU A 620 -37.48 8.61 -27.61
N ARG A 621 -36.46 7.73 -27.70
CA ARG A 621 -36.62 6.30 -28.07
C ARG A 621 -37.43 6.09 -29.37
N GLY A 622 -37.26 6.99 -30.33
CA GLY A 622 -37.90 6.94 -31.66
C GLY A 622 -39.21 7.71 -31.80
N VAL A 623 -39.82 8.16 -30.69
CA VAL A 623 -41.06 8.96 -30.69
C VAL A 623 -40.73 10.44 -30.51
N GLU A 624 -41.31 11.30 -31.33
CA GLU A 624 -41.09 12.75 -31.25
C GLU A 624 -41.81 13.36 -30.04
N SER A 625 -41.09 14.20 -29.29
CA SER A 625 -41.59 15.01 -28.19
C SER A 625 -41.45 16.49 -28.53
N GLN A 626 -42.56 17.22 -28.54
CA GLN A 626 -42.68 18.62 -28.96
C GLN A 626 -42.82 19.58 -27.77
N GLY A 627 -42.34 19.16 -26.60
CA GLY A 627 -42.36 19.92 -25.35
C GLY A 627 -41.88 19.08 -24.18
N MET A 628 -41.97 19.65 -22.98
CA MET A 628 -41.60 18.98 -21.73
C MET A 628 -42.64 19.27 -20.64
N VAL A 629 -43.12 18.24 -19.95
CA VAL A 629 -43.97 18.39 -18.76
C VAL A 629 -43.06 18.62 -17.54
N LEU A 630 -43.39 19.62 -16.71
CA LEU A 630 -42.66 19.86 -15.46
C LEU A 630 -43.02 18.81 -14.40
N ALA A 631 -41.99 18.20 -13.83
CA ALA A 631 -42.09 17.18 -12.80
C ALA A 631 -41.02 17.39 -11.71
N GLY A 632 -41.33 17.02 -10.47
CA GLY A 632 -40.45 17.19 -9.31
C GLY A 632 -39.86 15.86 -8.79
N GLY A 633 -38.61 15.88 -8.34
CA GLY A 633 -37.90 14.75 -7.71
C GLY A 633 -36.37 14.92 -7.64
N ASP A 634 -35.68 14.10 -6.83
CA ASP A 634 -34.24 14.27 -6.48
C ASP A 634 -33.36 13.06 -6.86
N LYS A 635 -33.84 12.25 -7.83
CA LYS A 635 -33.20 11.11 -8.57
C LYS A 635 -34.24 10.19 -9.21
N LYS A 636 -35.49 10.24 -8.72
CA LYS A 636 -36.69 9.63 -9.31
C LYS A 636 -37.79 10.68 -9.37
N VAL A 637 -38.65 10.63 -10.38
CA VAL A 637 -39.84 11.49 -10.44
C VAL A 637 -40.76 11.11 -9.28
N LEU A 638 -41.21 12.11 -8.51
CA LEU A 638 -42.16 11.95 -7.41
C LEU A 638 -43.57 12.41 -7.81
N GLY A 639 -43.68 13.29 -8.81
CA GLY A 639 -44.96 13.76 -9.34
C GLY A 639 -44.80 14.85 -10.41
N VAL A 640 -45.88 15.15 -11.13
CA VAL A 640 -45.95 16.30 -12.05
C VAL A 640 -46.46 17.55 -11.31
N VAL A 641 -46.11 18.73 -11.81
CA VAL A 641 -46.67 19.99 -11.31
C VAL A 641 -48.09 20.14 -11.82
N ASP A 642 -49.07 20.08 -10.90
CA ASP A 642 -50.49 20.23 -11.20
C ASP A 642 -50.85 21.71 -11.42
N ALA A 643 -51.54 22.01 -12.51
CA ALA A 643 -51.95 23.38 -12.85
C ALA A 643 -53.30 23.79 -12.22
N GLY A 644 -53.92 22.92 -11.43
CA GLY A 644 -55.16 23.20 -10.69
C GLY A 644 -56.32 23.62 -11.59
N GLU A 645 -57.00 24.71 -11.23
CA GLU A 645 -58.16 25.20 -11.98
C GLU A 645 -57.81 26.09 -13.19
N LEU A 646 -56.51 26.38 -13.41
CA LEU A 646 -56.09 27.28 -14.49
C LEU A 646 -56.61 26.83 -15.87
N PRO A 647 -57.08 27.76 -16.72
CA PRO A 647 -57.54 27.43 -18.07
C PRO A 647 -56.41 26.83 -18.94
N VAL A 648 -56.78 25.94 -19.87
CA VAL A 648 -55.82 25.41 -20.87
C VAL A 648 -55.30 26.55 -21.74
N GLY A 649 -53.99 26.54 -22.03
CA GLY A 649 -53.29 27.58 -22.77
C GLY A 649 -52.86 28.80 -21.96
N THR A 650 -53.19 28.86 -20.66
CA THR A 650 -52.71 29.93 -19.77
C THR A 650 -51.18 29.95 -19.73
N THR A 651 -50.58 31.11 -19.95
CA THR A 651 -49.12 31.30 -19.85
C THR A 651 -48.71 31.43 -18.38
N ILE A 652 -47.71 30.64 -17.96
CA ILE A 652 -47.10 30.72 -16.64
C ILE A 652 -45.88 31.64 -16.73
N ARG A 653 -45.75 32.58 -15.79
CA ARG A 653 -44.70 33.60 -15.74
C ARG A 653 -44.06 33.64 -14.37
#